data_AF-Q4N7M3-F1
#
_entry.id   AF-Q4N7M3-F1
#
_cell.length_a   1.000
_cell.length_b   1.000
_cell.length_c   1.000
_cell.angle_alpha   90.00
_cell.angle_beta   90.00
_cell.angle_gamma   90.00
#
_symmetry.space_group_name_H-M   'P 1'
#
loop_
_entity.id
_entity.type
_entity.pdbx_description
1 polymer ?
#
loop_
_entity_poly.entity_id
_entity_poly.type
_entity_poly.pdbx_seq_one_letter_code
_entity_poly.pdbx_strand_id
1 'polypeptide(L)'
;MTSLPTKKKFPLSASADSYYMPGVAKGLLAYTRSELGYKNATPSDPFGKPPPGYIPGKGRGATSFAGGVSRDDTHDDSDANDLGGPYQVHCENEQLFKDAVYDDDDKEADLVYESIDSRMDERRKSRREQNLKNEISKLRSEKPTIHEQLAQYKRNLSTLSKEEWESIPYIGDYSLKRKQQKKLQTYVPPPDSLIYSSRANMQHTSSIGTETPLGFSTPLGIMGAKTPLGMQTPGGFTTTSGRKSTLNLLGEARGEVLSSTLDKVTDNLSGQTVVDPKGYLTDLNSMKTEFEEADVQKARTLLKSLISTNQKHAQGWIAAARMEELAGKIEAAREIIAQGCENCPDKEDVWLEAARLEKPEYAKSILAKAIKIIPTSVKLWLEAADKETSNDNRRRVLRKALEFIPNSIRLWKEAISLENETNAYILLKRAVECVPESLDMWLALARLCPYEEAQKVLNEARKKLPTNVDIWITAAKLEESNNNYEMVERIIVRAIDNLSKKGVVHIRSNWLKQAETAEANSFVKTAQSIIKNTMTIGVDEHNRKSVWLEDGETFVEHGSYECARALYKNALEYMKTRSSLWLALVELESKHGTPDKVEDHLRSAVSYCPNSEILWLMYAKHKWVEGDVESSRDILSRALTMNENNEAISLAAAKLDKETHEYDRARKLLEKARTRCNTPKVWMKSVQLERQLKNYEKALELVDKALEIHPYFDKLWMISGQLKLEKHPKDVEGATLTYKQGVETCPWSVNLWLLSIELQIELKEFAKARALVETAKNKIRTILGSNIKKNTDITKVQTKVLSNSELSRMAKLSMDSDDPDSVKEMIENIISQCDLIWLKGVEIEMETGVHENAHFAMSKALQELPDSGLLWARSIFLEEPNAQKTKAAEALKRNQNSPHIVLAAAKIFWNCKMIDKARRWFQTCITLDESNGISWGIFVKFMNVLGTFIAFELDCGTEESMKQAINKFIEAEPNRGYEWCRVTKKVENWNIPLPQKLYKFIQEYYPEVLTDKVPKDVMEVLNPTEVKKESD
;
A
#
# COMPACT_ATOMS: atom_id res chain seq x y z
N MET A 1 6.41 -40.90 -22.04
CA MET A 1 5.95 -40.42 -23.37
C MET A 1 6.85 -39.27 -23.76
N THR A 2 7.51 -39.17 -24.91
CA THR A 2 7.67 -40.02 -26.11
C THR A 2 8.80 -39.29 -26.86
N SER A 3 10.03 -39.81 -26.78
CA SER A 3 10.77 -40.35 -27.93
C SER A 3 10.65 -39.54 -29.24
N LEU A 4 11.69 -38.81 -29.60
CA LEU A 4 12.01 -38.50 -31.01
C LEU A 4 13.53 -38.55 -31.22
N PRO A 5 13.99 -39.00 -32.39
CA PRO A 5 14.78 -40.23 -32.47
C PRO A 5 16.17 -40.05 -33.08
N THR A 6 17.00 -41.03 -32.75
CA THR A 6 18.27 -41.39 -33.40
C THR A 6 18.16 -41.51 -34.92
N LYS A 7 19.25 -41.15 -35.64
CA LYS A 7 19.76 -41.80 -36.87
C LYS A 7 21.01 -41.03 -37.34
N LYS A 8 22.20 -41.63 -37.29
CA LYS A 8 22.84 -42.60 -38.22
C LYS A 8 23.87 -41.87 -39.10
N LYS A 9 25.13 -42.29 -38.93
CA LYS A 9 26.26 -42.04 -39.84
C LYS A 9 25.93 -42.57 -41.25
N PHE A 10 26.41 -41.87 -42.28
CA PHE A 10 26.65 -42.43 -43.61
C PHE A 10 28.11 -42.16 -44.04
N PRO A 11 28.72 -43.06 -44.84
CA PRO A 11 30.17 -43.30 -44.86
C PRO A 11 30.94 -42.32 -45.75
N LEU A 12 32.21 -42.10 -45.39
CA LEU A 12 33.21 -41.49 -46.27
C LEU A 12 33.71 -42.52 -47.32
N SER A 13 34.22 -41.97 -48.42
CA SER A 13 34.93 -42.60 -49.55
C SER A 13 34.09 -43.32 -50.60
N ALA A 14 33.81 -42.62 -51.70
CA ALA A 14 33.82 -43.22 -53.03
C ALA A 14 34.24 -42.13 -54.03
N SER A 15 35.42 -42.33 -54.61
CA SER A 15 35.80 -41.80 -55.91
C SER A 15 34.72 -42.13 -56.94
N ALA A 16 34.49 -41.18 -57.84
CA ALA A 16 33.46 -41.18 -58.87
C ALA A 16 33.30 -42.52 -59.61
N ASP A 17 32.06 -42.97 -59.83
CA ASP A 17 31.40 -42.79 -61.14
C ASP A 17 30.06 -43.52 -61.26
N SER A 18 29.19 -42.88 -62.04
CA SER A 18 28.06 -43.41 -62.82
C SER A 18 26.69 -43.64 -62.15
N TYR A 19 25.70 -42.93 -62.71
CA TYR A 19 24.23 -43.00 -62.53
C TYR A 19 23.61 -42.36 -61.28
N TYR A 20 23.77 -41.04 -61.14
CA TYR A 20 22.78 -40.19 -60.47
C TYR A 20 22.67 -38.84 -61.19
N MET A 21 21.57 -38.58 -61.91
CA MET A 21 21.26 -37.29 -62.54
C MET A 21 20.46 -36.41 -61.57
N PRO A 22 21.06 -35.36 -60.95
CA PRO A 22 20.36 -34.47 -60.04
C PRO A 22 19.48 -33.49 -60.84
N GLY A 23 18.21 -33.84 -61.00
CA GLY A 23 17.20 -32.98 -61.66
C GLY A 23 15.92 -33.73 -61.99
N VAL A 24 16.06 -34.95 -62.55
CA VAL A 24 14.92 -35.81 -62.92
C VAL A 24 14.40 -36.63 -61.73
N ALA A 25 15.29 -37.12 -60.85
CA ALA A 25 14.87 -37.83 -59.63
C ALA A 25 14.19 -36.93 -58.57
N LYS A 26 14.18 -35.60 -58.79
CA LYS A 26 13.51 -34.60 -57.95
C LYS A 26 12.10 -34.25 -58.44
N GLY A 27 11.61 -34.89 -59.51
CA GLY A 27 10.21 -34.81 -59.94
C GLY A 27 9.80 -33.51 -60.64
N LEU A 28 10.72 -32.76 -61.24
CA LEU A 28 10.40 -31.56 -62.03
C LEU A 28 10.20 -31.96 -63.51
N LEU A 29 8.95 -31.96 -63.98
CA LEU A 29 8.53 -32.18 -65.37
C LEU A 29 8.38 -30.84 -66.09
N ALA A 30 9.11 -30.65 -67.20
CA ALA A 30 8.89 -29.57 -68.16
C ALA A 30 8.08 -30.10 -69.36
N TYR A 31 6.87 -29.57 -69.56
CA TYR A 31 6.12 -29.62 -70.83
C TYR A 31 6.60 -28.43 -71.69
N THR A 32 6.89 -28.44 -72.99
CA THR A 32 6.97 -29.37 -74.15
C THR A 32 7.76 -28.56 -75.21
N ARG A 33 8.57 -29.09 -76.14
CA ARG A 33 8.22 -29.92 -77.32
C ARG A 33 9.52 -30.25 -78.09
N SER A 34 9.52 -31.39 -78.81
CA SER A 34 10.52 -31.95 -79.76
C SER A 34 11.85 -32.43 -79.18
N GLU A 35 12.02 -33.72 -78.85
CA GLU A 35 12.24 -34.91 -79.71
C GLU A 35 13.72 -35.24 -79.98
N LEU A 36 14.09 -36.44 -79.48
CA LEU A 36 15.02 -37.42 -80.05
C LEU A 36 16.52 -37.15 -80.09
N GLY A 37 17.28 -38.03 -79.41
CA GLY A 37 18.63 -38.39 -79.87
C GLY A 37 19.61 -38.97 -78.84
N TYR A 38 19.30 -40.10 -78.20
CA TYR A 38 20.35 -40.93 -77.58
C TYR A 38 21.07 -41.75 -78.66
N LYS A 39 22.42 -41.75 -78.64
CA LYS A 39 23.22 -42.88 -79.15
C LYS A 39 24.42 -43.17 -78.23
N ASN A 40 24.20 -44.19 -77.41
CA ASN A 40 25.05 -45.35 -77.11
C ASN A 40 26.54 -45.16 -76.82
N ALA A 41 26.88 -45.54 -75.59
CA ALA A 41 28.18 -46.02 -75.17
C ALA A 41 28.63 -47.25 -75.99
N THR A 42 29.96 -47.41 -76.16
CA THR A 42 30.56 -48.75 -76.13
C THR A 42 31.83 -48.80 -75.28
N PRO A 43 32.10 -49.94 -74.61
CA PRO A 43 32.99 -50.05 -73.45
C PRO A 43 34.11 -51.09 -73.60
N SER A 44 35.37 -50.69 -73.40
CA SER A 44 36.55 -51.54 -73.10
C SER A 44 37.77 -50.62 -73.21
N ASP A 45 38.76 -50.55 -72.33
CA ASP A 45 39.25 -51.49 -71.32
C ASP A 45 39.93 -50.67 -70.18
N PRO A 46 39.95 -51.17 -68.93
CA PRO A 46 40.12 -50.41 -67.70
C PRO A 46 41.59 -50.36 -67.25
N PHE A 47 42.12 -49.13 -67.11
CA PHE A 47 43.47 -48.76 -66.67
C PHE A 47 44.57 -48.71 -67.76
N GLY A 48 44.50 -47.68 -68.61
CA GLY A 48 45.64 -47.09 -69.31
C GLY A 48 46.36 -46.04 -68.44
N LYS A 49 47.69 -46.00 -68.54
CA LYS A 49 48.66 -45.37 -67.61
C LYS A 49 48.41 -43.87 -67.34
N PRO A 50 48.62 -43.38 -66.09
CA PRO A 50 48.61 -41.95 -65.82
C PRO A 50 49.77 -41.22 -66.56
N PRO A 51 49.52 -40.04 -67.15
CA PRO A 51 50.53 -39.23 -67.83
C PRO A 51 51.71 -38.81 -66.91
N PRO A 52 52.90 -38.57 -67.48
CA PRO A 52 54.09 -38.16 -66.72
C PRO A 52 53.84 -36.87 -65.94
N GLY A 53 54.01 -36.91 -64.61
CA GLY A 53 53.80 -35.76 -63.72
C GLY A 53 52.73 -35.93 -62.63
N TYR A 54 52.10 -37.10 -62.52
CA TYR A 54 51.11 -37.38 -61.47
C TYR A 54 51.75 -37.50 -60.07
N ILE A 55 51.51 -36.50 -59.20
CA ILE A 55 51.89 -36.53 -57.77
C ILE A 55 50.61 -36.62 -56.93
N PRO A 56 50.34 -37.77 -56.26
CA PRO A 56 49.20 -37.92 -55.35
C PRO A 56 49.34 -37.01 -54.13
N GLY A 57 48.39 -36.09 -53.92
CA GLY A 57 48.36 -35.22 -52.73
C GLY A 57 47.84 -33.80 -52.95
N LYS A 58 47.67 -33.35 -54.21
CA LYS A 58 47.17 -31.99 -54.53
C LYS A 58 45.72 -31.72 -54.05
N GLY A 59 44.96 -32.77 -53.73
CA GLY A 59 43.61 -32.69 -53.16
C GLY A 59 43.54 -32.56 -51.62
N ARG A 60 44.67 -32.54 -50.91
CA ARG A 60 44.72 -32.23 -49.46
C ARG A 60 45.53 -30.97 -49.19
N GLY A 61 45.07 -29.85 -49.75
CA GLY A 61 45.29 -28.51 -49.19
C GLY A 61 46.74 -28.08 -48.91
N ALA A 62 47.71 -28.54 -49.69
CA ALA A 62 49.11 -28.12 -49.58
C ALA A 62 49.74 -27.88 -50.95
N THR A 63 49.37 -26.77 -51.60
CA THR A 63 50.27 -26.07 -52.52
C THR A 63 50.30 -24.60 -52.15
N SER A 64 51.32 -24.31 -51.35
CA SER A 64 52.18 -23.15 -51.47
C SER A 64 52.05 -22.39 -52.79
N PHE A 65 51.72 -21.10 -52.67
CA PHE A 65 52.15 -20.01 -53.54
C PHE A 65 53.47 -20.30 -54.28
N ALA A 66 53.37 -20.78 -55.52
CA ALA A 66 54.41 -20.77 -56.55
C ALA A 66 53.73 -21.12 -57.89
N GLY A 67 53.78 -20.18 -58.83
CA GLY A 67 53.02 -20.20 -60.10
C GLY A 67 51.77 -19.33 -59.96
N GLY A 68 51.78 -18.03 -60.21
CA GLY A 68 52.42 -17.36 -61.34
C GLY A 68 51.44 -17.36 -62.50
N VAL A 69 51.08 -16.15 -62.91
CA VAL A 69 50.32 -15.72 -64.10
C VAL A 69 48.78 -15.85 -64.12
N SER A 70 48.19 -14.67 -64.35
CA SER A 70 46.92 -14.28 -64.97
C SER A 70 45.77 -15.29 -64.95
N ARG A 71 44.66 -14.88 -64.33
CA ARG A 71 43.33 -15.48 -64.57
C ARG A 71 42.48 -14.62 -65.50
N ASP A 72 43.14 -13.85 -66.37
CA ASP A 72 42.68 -13.71 -67.76
C ASP A 72 43.22 -14.96 -68.49
N ASP A 73 42.39 -15.61 -69.29
CA ASP A 73 42.64 -16.83 -70.07
C ASP A 73 42.37 -18.19 -69.41
N THR A 74 41.18 -18.34 -68.82
CA THR A 74 40.41 -19.59 -68.95
C THR A 74 38.93 -19.25 -69.14
N HIS A 75 38.52 -19.11 -70.41
CA HIS A 75 37.11 -19.22 -70.79
C HIS A 75 36.70 -20.68 -70.61
N ASP A 76 35.80 -20.94 -69.66
CA ASP A 76 34.98 -22.15 -69.65
C ASP A 76 33.53 -21.72 -69.83
N ASP A 77 32.95 -22.18 -70.92
CA ASP A 77 31.64 -21.85 -71.47
C ASP A 77 30.51 -22.38 -70.57
N SER A 78 29.98 -21.54 -69.67
CA SER A 78 28.61 -21.66 -69.16
C SER A 78 28.17 -20.41 -68.40
N ASP A 79 26.91 -20.04 -68.62
CA ASP A 79 26.11 -19.01 -67.97
C ASP A 79 26.28 -17.55 -68.43
N ALA A 80 25.64 -17.28 -69.58
CA ALA A 80 24.87 -16.05 -69.76
C ALA A 80 23.79 -15.96 -68.65
N ASN A 81 23.91 -14.95 -67.77
CA ASN A 81 22.83 -14.22 -67.09
C ASN A 81 23.37 -13.55 -65.83
N ASP A 82 23.79 -12.27 -65.92
CA ASP A 82 23.03 -11.18 -65.30
C ASP A 82 23.72 -9.84 -65.59
N LEU A 83 23.05 -9.10 -66.47
CA LEU A 83 22.98 -7.65 -66.65
C LEU A 83 24.00 -6.76 -65.92
N GLY A 84 24.79 -6.07 -66.75
CA GLY A 84 25.70 -5.00 -66.38
C GLY A 84 25.05 -3.78 -65.71
N GLY A 85 25.91 -3.06 -64.97
CA GLY A 85 25.64 -1.71 -64.48
C GLY A 85 25.72 -0.65 -65.60
N PRO A 86 25.18 0.56 -65.36
CA PRO A 86 24.62 1.43 -66.40
C PRO A 86 25.65 2.29 -67.16
N TYR A 87 26.80 1.73 -67.54
CA TYR A 87 27.75 2.32 -68.48
C TYR A 87 28.47 1.22 -69.25
N GLN A 88 27.81 0.68 -70.27
CA GLN A 88 28.38 -0.33 -71.14
C GLN A 88 28.40 0.20 -72.57
N VAL A 89 29.59 0.32 -73.15
CA VAL A 89 29.79 0.32 -74.60
C VAL A 89 30.78 -0.81 -74.90
N HIS A 90 30.31 -2.03 -74.69
CA HIS A 90 30.77 -3.17 -75.46
C HIS A 90 29.53 -3.75 -76.09
N CYS A 91 29.17 -3.20 -77.24
CA CYS A 91 28.36 -3.94 -78.19
C CYS A 91 29.28 -5.06 -78.67
N GLU A 92 28.89 -6.30 -78.37
CA GLU A 92 29.55 -7.57 -78.67
C GLU A 92 30.38 -7.50 -79.96
N ASN A 93 31.57 -8.14 -79.99
CA ASN A 93 32.10 -8.97 -81.10
C ASN A 93 33.65 -9.07 -81.16
N GLU A 94 34.30 -9.70 -80.17
CA GLU A 94 35.62 -10.34 -80.39
C GLU A 94 35.52 -11.85 -80.69
N GLN A 95 34.31 -12.40 -80.55
CA GLN A 95 34.03 -13.81 -80.88
C GLN A 95 33.39 -13.98 -82.27
N LEU A 96 33.06 -12.89 -82.97
CA LEU A 96 32.29 -12.98 -84.20
C LEU A 96 33.10 -13.41 -85.44
N PHE A 97 34.43 -13.28 -85.39
CA PHE A 97 35.33 -13.63 -86.51
C PHE A 97 36.15 -14.90 -86.26
N LYS A 98 36.09 -15.52 -85.07
CA LYS A 98 36.86 -16.74 -84.74
C LYS A 98 36.39 -18.00 -85.49
N ASP A 99 35.16 -18.01 -85.97
CA ASP A 99 34.59 -19.12 -86.75
C ASP A 99 34.73 -18.95 -88.28
N ALA A 100 35.25 -17.81 -88.76
CA ALA A 100 35.54 -17.60 -90.18
C ALA A 100 36.81 -18.36 -90.59
N VAL A 101 36.86 -18.86 -91.83
CA VAL A 101 38.07 -19.52 -92.36
C VAL A 101 39.17 -18.49 -92.49
N TYR A 102 40.13 -18.51 -91.56
CA TYR A 102 41.28 -17.64 -91.52
C TYR A 102 42.37 -18.21 -92.42
N ASP A 103 42.66 -17.53 -93.53
CA ASP A 103 43.66 -17.96 -94.50
C ASP A 103 45.02 -17.28 -94.30
N ASP A 104 46.02 -17.70 -95.08
CA ASP A 104 47.38 -17.17 -94.96
C ASP A 104 47.42 -15.67 -95.32
N ASP A 105 46.51 -15.19 -96.17
CA ASP A 105 46.38 -13.78 -96.54
C ASP A 105 45.85 -12.94 -95.36
N ASP A 106 44.86 -13.43 -94.62
CA ASP A 106 44.39 -12.80 -93.36
C ASP A 106 45.51 -12.71 -92.32
N LYS A 107 46.33 -13.78 -92.21
CA LYS A 107 47.48 -13.80 -91.29
C LYS A 107 48.56 -12.80 -91.67
N GLU A 108 48.85 -12.66 -92.96
CA GLU A 108 49.77 -11.64 -93.44
C GLU A 108 49.20 -10.24 -93.22
N ALA A 109 47.90 -10.04 -93.42
CA ALA A 109 47.23 -8.78 -93.15
C ALA A 109 47.30 -8.41 -91.67
N ASP A 110 47.01 -9.33 -90.75
CA ASP A 110 47.10 -9.08 -89.31
C ASP A 110 48.54 -8.83 -88.85
N LEU A 111 49.53 -9.54 -89.40
CA LEU A 111 50.93 -9.24 -89.14
C LEU A 111 51.31 -7.83 -89.63
N VAL A 112 50.77 -7.41 -90.78
CA VAL A 112 50.96 -6.04 -91.27
C VAL A 112 50.27 -5.05 -90.35
N TYR A 113 49.03 -5.27 -89.93
CA TYR A 113 48.32 -4.37 -89.01
C TYR A 113 48.99 -4.32 -87.62
N GLU A 114 49.42 -5.45 -87.06
CA GLU A 114 50.16 -5.51 -85.80
C GLU A 114 51.53 -4.83 -85.93
N SER A 115 52.18 -4.92 -87.10
CA SER A 115 53.40 -4.17 -87.37
C SER A 115 53.14 -2.66 -87.47
N ILE A 116 52.00 -2.25 -88.02
CA ILE A 116 51.57 -0.86 -88.07
C ILE A 116 51.28 -0.37 -86.65
N ASP A 117 50.52 -1.11 -85.86
CA ASP A 117 50.20 -0.76 -84.48
C ASP A 117 51.45 -0.72 -83.60
N SER A 118 52.34 -1.69 -83.75
CA SER A 118 53.65 -1.69 -83.09
C SER A 118 54.47 -0.46 -83.46
N ARG A 119 54.48 -0.06 -84.74
CA ARG A 119 55.15 1.15 -85.22
C ARG A 119 54.46 2.44 -84.76
N MET A 120 53.13 2.43 -84.61
CA MET A 120 52.37 3.53 -84.05
C MET A 120 52.69 3.71 -82.56
N ASP A 121 52.82 2.59 -81.83
CA ASP A 121 53.18 2.56 -80.41
C ASP A 121 54.64 2.93 -80.16
N GLU A 122 55.58 2.53 -81.05
CA GLU A 122 57.03 2.83 -80.96
C GLU A 122 57.31 4.32 -80.75
N ARG A 123 56.46 5.22 -81.27
CA ARG A 123 56.61 6.68 -81.11
C ARG A 123 56.65 7.15 -79.65
N ARG A 124 56.05 6.40 -78.72
CA ARG A 124 56.05 6.70 -77.28
C ARG A 124 56.31 5.49 -76.39
N LYS A 125 56.50 4.30 -76.95
CA LYS A 125 56.64 3.01 -76.25
C LYS A 125 57.62 3.07 -75.09
N SER A 126 58.86 3.52 -75.34
CA SER A 126 59.90 3.59 -74.30
C SER A 126 59.49 4.48 -73.12
N ARG A 127 58.87 5.64 -73.36
CA ARG A 127 58.45 6.57 -72.30
C ARG A 127 57.18 6.09 -71.58
N ARG A 128 56.23 5.50 -72.33
CA ARG A 128 54.99 4.90 -71.78
C ARG A 128 55.33 3.72 -70.89
N GLU A 129 56.15 2.78 -71.35
CA GLU A 129 56.57 1.61 -70.59
C GLU A 129 57.41 1.99 -69.37
N GLN A 130 58.33 2.97 -69.48
CA GLN A 130 59.08 3.46 -68.32
C GLN A 130 58.16 4.12 -67.28
N ASN A 131 57.21 4.95 -67.71
CA ASN A 131 56.23 5.55 -66.80
C ASN A 131 55.34 4.49 -66.15
N LEU A 132 54.83 3.53 -66.94
CA LEU A 132 53.95 2.47 -66.45
C LEU A 132 54.70 1.53 -65.49
N LYS A 133 55.99 1.25 -65.76
CA LYS A 133 56.85 0.50 -64.84
C LYS A 133 57.16 1.27 -63.55
N ASN A 134 57.40 2.58 -63.63
CA ASN A 134 57.59 3.44 -62.46
C ASN A 134 56.30 3.62 -61.65
N GLU A 135 55.15 3.65 -62.31
CA GLU A 135 53.84 3.76 -61.66
C GLU A 135 53.46 2.44 -60.99
N ILE A 136 53.68 1.30 -61.63
CA ILE A 136 53.52 -0.02 -60.99
C ILE A 136 54.48 -0.18 -59.81
N SER A 137 55.74 0.25 -59.92
CA SER A 137 56.70 0.15 -58.81
C SER A 137 56.31 1.05 -57.62
N LYS A 138 55.80 2.27 -57.91
CA LYS A 138 55.29 3.20 -56.89
C LYS A 138 53.99 2.70 -56.26
N LEU A 139 53.07 2.14 -57.05
CA LEU A 139 51.85 1.53 -56.54
C LEU A 139 52.17 0.32 -55.64
N ARG A 140 53.17 -0.49 -55.99
CA ARG A 140 53.61 -1.60 -55.14
C ARG A 140 54.36 -1.17 -53.88
N SER A 141 55.06 -0.02 -53.87
CA SER A 141 55.67 0.50 -52.65
C SER A 141 54.66 1.18 -51.72
N GLU A 142 53.67 1.89 -52.27
CA GLU A 142 52.60 2.53 -51.49
C GLU A 142 51.56 1.53 -50.99
N LYS A 143 51.21 0.53 -51.82
CA LYS A 143 50.25 -0.53 -51.51
C LYS A 143 50.77 -1.89 -51.97
N PRO A 144 51.76 -2.48 -51.27
CA PRO A 144 52.21 -3.83 -51.59
C PRO A 144 51.04 -4.80 -51.44
N THR A 145 50.99 -5.79 -52.32
CA THR A 145 49.94 -6.83 -52.23
C THR A 145 50.05 -7.55 -50.88
N ILE A 146 48.94 -8.05 -50.34
CA ILE A 146 48.92 -8.75 -49.04
C ILE A 146 49.95 -9.91 -49.03
N HIS A 147 50.20 -10.52 -50.18
CA HIS A 147 51.21 -11.55 -50.33
C HIS A 147 52.65 -11.05 -50.12
N GLU A 148 53.00 -9.88 -50.67
CA GLU A 148 54.33 -9.26 -50.47
C GLU A 148 54.52 -8.78 -49.03
N GLN A 149 53.48 -8.19 -48.41
CA GLN A 149 53.50 -7.78 -47.00
C GLN A 149 53.77 -8.98 -46.06
N LEU A 150 53.14 -10.11 -46.35
CA LEU A 150 53.30 -11.35 -45.56
C LEU A 150 54.49 -12.19 -46.00
N ALA A 151 55.20 -11.84 -47.07
CA ALA A 151 56.29 -12.66 -47.61
C ALA A 151 57.46 -12.77 -46.62
N GLN A 152 57.79 -11.69 -45.90
CA GLN A 152 58.82 -11.71 -44.86
C GLN A 152 58.40 -12.62 -43.69
N TYR A 153 57.16 -12.49 -43.20
CA TYR A 153 56.63 -13.35 -42.14
C TYR A 153 56.55 -14.81 -42.57
N LYS A 154 56.19 -15.09 -43.82
CA LYS A 154 56.16 -16.45 -44.37
C LYS A 154 57.55 -17.07 -44.47
N ARG A 155 58.59 -16.29 -44.81
CA ARG A 155 59.99 -16.74 -44.71
C ARG A 155 60.41 -17.01 -43.26
N ASN A 156 59.93 -16.20 -42.31
CA ASN A 156 60.19 -16.45 -40.89
C ASN A 156 59.44 -17.69 -40.37
N LEU A 157 58.26 -18.02 -40.91
CA LEU A 157 57.52 -19.23 -40.53
C LEU A 157 58.22 -20.54 -40.93
N SER A 158 59.18 -20.51 -41.87
CA SER A 158 59.96 -21.71 -42.20
C SER A 158 61.02 -22.07 -41.15
N THR A 159 61.28 -21.22 -40.15
CA THR A 159 62.19 -21.54 -39.04
C THR A 159 61.50 -22.33 -37.92
N LEU A 160 60.17 -22.44 -37.93
CA LEU A 160 59.42 -23.22 -36.93
C LEU A 160 59.53 -24.72 -37.21
N SER A 161 59.82 -25.48 -36.15
CA SER A 161 59.98 -26.92 -36.24
C SER A 161 58.63 -27.62 -36.44
N LYS A 162 58.63 -28.84 -36.99
CA LYS A 162 57.39 -29.59 -37.25
C LYS A 162 56.62 -29.92 -35.96
N GLU A 163 57.31 -30.10 -34.84
CA GLU A 163 56.70 -30.35 -33.53
C GLU A 163 55.93 -29.13 -33.00
N GLU A 164 56.41 -27.92 -33.26
CA GLU A 164 55.70 -26.67 -32.96
C GLU A 164 54.47 -26.48 -33.87
N TRP A 165 54.51 -26.99 -35.11
CA TRP A 165 53.35 -27.00 -36.00
C TRP A 165 52.27 -27.99 -35.56
N GLU A 166 52.65 -29.15 -35.03
CA GLU A 166 51.71 -30.18 -34.55
C GLU A 166 51.11 -29.82 -33.18
N SER A 167 51.74 -28.92 -32.42
CA SER A 167 51.28 -28.46 -31.10
C SER A 167 50.42 -27.18 -31.14
N ILE A 168 50.04 -26.69 -32.32
CA ILE A 168 49.09 -25.57 -32.43
C ILE A 168 47.73 -26.02 -31.83
N PRO A 169 47.25 -25.35 -30.76
CA PRO A 169 45.99 -25.73 -30.13
C PRO A 169 44.80 -25.53 -31.08
N TYR A 170 43.87 -26.48 -31.13
CA TYR A 170 42.60 -26.29 -31.83
C TYR A 170 41.78 -25.20 -31.13
N ILE A 171 41.10 -24.32 -31.89
CA ILE A 171 40.28 -23.25 -31.33
C ILE A 171 39.20 -23.84 -30.41
N GLY A 172 39.39 -23.69 -29.11
CA GLY A 172 38.36 -23.86 -28.09
C GLY A 172 37.47 -22.62 -28.04
N ASP A 173 36.16 -22.82 -27.95
CA ASP A 173 35.14 -21.76 -27.92
C ASP A 173 35.29 -20.84 -26.67
N TYR A 174 36.20 -19.86 -26.71
CA TYR A 174 36.29 -18.79 -25.69
C TYR A 174 35.26 -17.66 -25.89
N SER A 175 34.30 -17.84 -26.80
CA SER A 175 33.24 -16.88 -27.11
C SER A 175 31.88 -17.38 -26.61
N LEU A 176 31.29 -16.67 -25.63
CA LEU A 176 29.94 -16.90 -25.09
C LEU A 176 28.80 -16.80 -26.13
N LYS A 177 29.08 -16.47 -27.41
CA LYS A 177 28.07 -16.23 -28.45
C LYS A 177 27.11 -17.42 -28.67
N ARG A 178 27.56 -18.67 -28.49
CA ARG A 178 26.69 -19.85 -28.74
C ARG A 178 25.66 -20.09 -27.64
N LYS A 179 25.90 -19.62 -26.40
CA LYS A 179 24.91 -19.66 -25.30
C LYS A 179 23.88 -18.52 -25.39
N GLN A 180 24.23 -17.39 -26.03
CA GLN A 180 23.32 -16.24 -26.16
C GLN A 180 22.30 -16.38 -27.31
N GLN A 181 22.61 -17.10 -28.38
CA GLN A 181 21.74 -17.21 -29.56
C GLN A 181 20.47 -18.07 -29.36
N LYS A 182 20.26 -18.68 -28.19
CA LYS A 182 19.08 -19.52 -27.87
C LYS A 182 18.08 -18.88 -26.89
N LYS A 183 17.93 -17.56 -26.90
CA LYS A 183 16.75 -16.88 -26.34
C LYS A 183 15.93 -16.26 -27.48
N LEU A 184 14.81 -16.89 -27.83
CA LEU A 184 13.72 -16.20 -28.52
C LEU A 184 13.22 -15.11 -27.56
N GLN A 185 13.48 -13.85 -27.88
CA GLN A 185 12.97 -12.72 -27.11
C GLN A 185 11.58 -12.35 -27.60
N THR A 186 10.58 -12.54 -26.75
CA THR A 186 9.29 -11.85 -26.88
C THR A 186 9.53 -10.40 -26.44
N TYR A 187 9.41 -9.44 -27.35
CA TYR A 187 9.53 -8.03 -27.01
C TYR A 187 8.25 -7.58 -26.30
N VAL A 188 8.40 -7.16 -25.03
CA VAL A 188 7.40 -6.37 -24.32
C VAL A 188 7.89 -4.92 -24.37
N PRO A 189 7.03 -3.92 -24.67
CA PRO A 189 7.45 -2.53 -24.62
C PRO A 189 8.03 -2.21 -23.22
N PRO A 190 9.22 -1.59 -23.15
CA PRO A 190 9.86 -1.28 -21.88
C PRO A 190 9.03 -0.23 -21.13
N PRO A 191 8.93 -0.32 -19.79
CA PRO A 191 8.30 0.73 -19.00
C PRO A 191 9.15 2.00 -19.01
N ASP A 192 8.49 3.16 -19.02
CA ASP A 192 9.10 4.49 -19.17
C ASP A 192 10.16 4.84 -18.10
N SER A 193 10.26 4.06 -17.03
CA SER A 193 11.30 4.18 -15.99
C SER A 193 12.72 3.97 -16.51
N LEU A 194 12.91 3.17 -17.56
CA LEU A 194 14.23 2.95 -18.15
C LEU A 194 14.71 4.17 -18.95
N ILE A 195 13.79 4.92 -19.57
CA ILE A 195 14.09 6.18 -20.26
C ILE A 195 14.57 7.24 -19.25
N TYR A 196 14.00 7.23 -18.04
CA TYR A 196 14.43 8.10 -16.94
C TYR A 196 15.88 7.81 -16.50
N SER A 197 16.24 6.54 -16.34
CA SER A 197 17.59 6.12 -15.95
C SER A 197 18.66 6.40 -17.01
N SER A 198 18.31 6.27 -18.30
CA SER A 198 19.21 6.57 -19.41
C SER A 198 19.43 8.08 -19.62
N ARG A 199 18.41 8.91 -19.33
CA ARG A 199 18.57 10.38 -19.31
C ARG A 199 19.52 10.84 -18.21
N ALA A 200 19.42 10.27 -17.01
CA ALA A 200 20.32 10.59 -15.90
C ALA A 200 21.79 10.24 -16.22
N ASN A 201 22.03 9.11 -16.91
CA ASN A 201 23.38 8.70 -17.28
C ASN A 201 23.98 9.52 -18.44
N MET A 202 23.17 10.03 -19.38
CA MET A 202 23.68 10.90 -20.46
C MET A 202 24.13 12.29 -19.98
N GLN A 203 23.67 12.76 -18.82
CA GLN A 203 24.08 14.06 -18.27
C GLN A 203 25.46 14.04 -17.60
N HIS A 204 26.01 12.85 -17.29
CA HIS A 204 27.33 12.72 -16.66
C HIS A 204 28.51 12.63 -17.66
N THR A 205 28.24 12.62 -18.98
CA THR A 205 29.30 12.54 -20.00
C THR A 205 29.06 13.54 -21.14
N SER A 206 29.21 14.83 -20.84
CA SER A 206 29.39 15.83 -21.89
C SER A 206 30.26 16.98 -21.38
N SER A 207 31.56 16.74 -21.35
CA SER A 207 32.57 17.79 -21.36
C SER A 207 33.62 17.47 -22.43
N ILE A 208 33.73 18.39 -23.40
CA ILE A 208 34.81 18.61 -24.39
C ILE A 208 34.83 17.76 -25.66
N GLY A 209 34.74 18.46 -26.81
CA GLY A 209 35.22 18.01 -28.12
C GLY A 209 34.21 18.09 -29.27
N THR A 210 34.06 19.26 -29.88
CA THR A 210 33.34 19.45 -31.16
C THR A 210 34.23 19.03 -32.33
N GLU A 211 33.96 17.89 -32.98
CA GLU A 211 34.38 17.63 -34.36
C GLU A 211 33.31 16.81 -35.10
N THR A 212 32.79 17.38 -36.19
CA THR A 212 32.06 16.65 -37.25
C THR A 212 32.98 16.41 -38.45
N PRO A 213 32.68 15.40 -39.29
CA PRO A 213 33.67 14.66 -40.08
C PRO A 213 33.87 15.21 -41.52
N LEU A 214 35.02 14.83 -42.09
CA LEU A 214 35.48 14.92 -43.50
C LEU A 214 36.10 16.26 -43.97
N GLY A 215 37.32 16.16 -44.49
CA GLY A 215 38.18 17.29 -44.85
C GLY A 215 38.34 17.59 -46.35
N PHE A 216 38.75 18.84 -46.60
CA PHE A 216 39.46 19.32 -47.79
C PHE A 216 40.48 20.39 -47.35
N SER A 217 41.61 20.44 -48.04
CA SER A 217 42.87 21.10 -47.64
C SER A 217 43.12 22.49 -48.25
N THR A 218 43.80 23.33 -47.45
CA THR A 218 44.76 24.44 -47.75
C THR A 218 44.26 25.78 -48.34
N PRO A 219 45.02 26.91 -48.20
CA PRO A 219 45.96 27.34 -47.14
C PRO A 219 45.87 28.86 -46.77
N LEU A 220 46.55 29.25 -45.67
CA LEU A 220 46.99 30.58 -45.17
C LEU A 220 46.50 30.78 -43.73
N GLY A 221 47.30 30.96 -42.67
CA GLY A 221 48.71 31.30 -42.54
C GLY A 221 48.84 32.51 -41.61
N ILE A 222 49.33 32.28 -40.37
CA ILE A 222 50.32 33.09 -39.59
C ILE A 222 50.13 32.95 -38.06
N MET A 223 51.16 32.36 -37.42
CA MET A 223 51.64 32.43 -36.01
C MET A 223 50.71 32.02 -34.84
N GLY A 224 51.10 31.17 -33.87
CA GLY A 224 52.35 30.49 -33.54
C GLY A 224 52.36 30.04 -32.06
N ALA A 225 53.03 28.91 -31.78
CA ALA A 225 53.53 28.39 -30.47
C ALA A 225 52.74 27.31 -29.67
N LYS A 226 53.07 26.03 -29.99
CA LYS A 226 53.56 24.91 -29.13
C LYS A 226 52.81 24.48 -27.82
N THR A 227 52.18 23.29 -27.92
CA THR A 227 52.05 22.08 -27.02
C THR A 227 52.89 21.99 -25.72
N PRO A 228 52.60 21.13 -24.69
CA PRO A 228 52.01 19.76 -24.79
C PRO A 228 51.15 19.18 -23.62
N LEU A 229 50.46 18.05 -23.93
CA LEU A 229 50.25 16.78 -23.17
C LEU A 229 50.71 16.75 -21.68
N GLY A 230 49.96 16.26 -20.69
CA GLY A 230 49.21 15.00 -20.65
C GLY A 230 50.06 13.86 -20.04
N MET A 231 49.91 13.56 -18.74
CA MET A 231 50.33 12.26 -18.16
C MET A 231 49.59 11.90 -16.85
N GLN A 232 49.30 10.61 -16.74
CA GLN A 232 48.61 9.85 -15.69
C GLN A 232 49.34 9.82 -14.33
N THR A 233 48.61 9.38 -13.30
CA THR A 233 49.16 8.73 -12.08
C THR A 233 48.77 7.23 -11.95
N PRO A 234 49.65 6.36 -11.37
CA PRO A 234 49.66 4.89 -11.53
C PRO A 234 49.71 4.03 -10.23
N GLY A 235 49.31 2.74 -10.31
CA GLY A 235 50.14 1.58 -9.84
C GLY A 235 49.83 0.78 -8.56
N GLY A 236 49.55 -0.54 -8.71
CA GLY A 236 49.77 -1.65 -7.75
C GLY A 236 50.15 -2.96 -8.49
N PHE A 237 51.26 -3.59 -8.07
CA PHE A 237 52.09 -4.71 -8.63
C PHE A 237 51.37 -6.08 -8.86
N THR A 238 51.83 -7.10 -9.63
CA THR A 238 53.14 -7.63 -10.15
C THR A 238 52.89 -8.31 -11.54
N THR A 239 53.79 -8.42 -12.54
CA THR A 239 55.03 -9.24 -12.62
C THR A 239 56.12 -8.62 -13.54
N THR A 240 57.27 -9.27 -13.58
CA THR A 240 58.64 -8.74 -13.65
C THR A 240 59.32 -8.66 -15.03
N SER A 241 60.07 -7.57 -15.26
CA SER A 241 61.52 -7.52 -15.58
C SER A 241 61.91 -6.65 -16.80
N GLY A 242 62.78 -5.65 -16.55
CA GLY A 242 63.46 -4.84 -17.57
C GLY A 242 63.84 -3.43 -17.08
N ARG A 243 65.10 -3.22 -16.66
CA ARG A 243 65.58 -2.09 -15.83
C ARG A 243 66.11 -0.90 -16.68
N LYS A 244 65.76 0.36 -16.33
CA LYS A 244 66.66 1.54 -16.10
C LYS A 244 65.93 2.85 -15.68
N SER A 245 66.45 3.45 -14.58
CA SER A 245 66.34 4.80 -13.97
C SER A 245 65.04 5.37 -13.34
N THR A 246 65.14 5.63 -12.03
CA THR A 246 64.19 6.26 -11.09
C THR A 246 64.49 7.75 -10.87
N LEU A 247 63.59 8.65 -11.30
CA LEU A 247 63.57 10.09 -10.95
C LEU A 247 62.21 10.55 -10.37
N ASN A 248 61.12 9.81 -10.63
CA ASN A 248 59.79 10.15 -10.11
C ASN A 248 59.64 9.93 -8.60
N LEU A 249 60.30 8.92 -8.03
CA LEU A 249 60.22 8.64 -6.58
C LEU A 249 60.85 9.74 -5.72
N LEU A 250 61.84 10.48 -6.24
CA LEU A 250 62.41 11.65 -5.55
C LEU A 250 61.50 12.88 -5.66
N GLY A 251 60.72 12.97 -6.74
CA GLY A 251 59.70 14.00 -6.96
C GLY A 251 58.49 13.83 -6.04
N GLU A 252 58.03 12.59 -5.86
CA GLU A 252 56.93 12.25 -4.92
C GLU A 252 57.36 12.46 -3.46
N ALA A 253 58.54 11.98 -3.06
CA ALA A 253 59.04 12.18 -1.70
C ALA A 253 59.29 13.67 -1.37
N ARG A 254 59.69 14.49 -2.34
CA ARG A 254 59.80 15.95 -2.15
C ARG A 254 58.44 16.64 -2.15
N GLY A 255 57.46 16.14 -2.90
CA GLY A 255 56.09 16.63 -2.92
C GLY A 255 55.37 16.42 -1.58
N GLU A 256 55.55 15.26 -0.94
CA GLU A 256 54.98 14.96 0.38
C GLU A 256 55.67 15.75 1.51
N VAL A 257 56.98 15.97 1.42
CA VAL A 257 57.68 16.85 2.36
C VAL A 257 57.22 18.30 2.19
N LEU A 258 57.02 18.76 0.95
CA LEU A 258 56.53 20.11 0.65
C LEU A 258 55.08 20.30 1.13
N SER A 259 54.19 19.33 0.94
CA SER A 259 52.82 19.39 1.45
C SER A 259 52.79 19.41 2.97
N SER A 260 53.60 18.61 3.66
CA SER A 260 53.68 18.65 5.14
C SER A 260 54.27 19.95 5.68
N THR A 261 55.13 20.63 4.92
CA THR A 261 55.61 21.98 5.28
C THR A 261 54.61 23.08 4.97
N LEU A 262 53.81 22.91 3.90
CA LEU A 262 52.71 23.80 3.59
C LEU A 262 51.58 23.66 4.61
N ASP A 263 51.24 22.44 5.03
CA ASP A 263 50.22 22.16 6.04
C ASP A 263 50.60 22.79 7.40
N LYS A 264 51.88 22.72 7.79
CA LYS A 264 52.41 23.41 8.98
C LYS A 264 52.39 24.94 8.87
N VAL A 265 52.37 25.49 7.65
CA VAL A 265 52.27 26.94 7.40
C VAL A 265 50.80 27.36 7.30
N THR A 266 49.92 26.50 6.77
CA THR A 266 48.47 26.77 6.68
C THR A 266 47.77 26.64 8.03
N ASP A 267 48.23 25.76 8.92
CA ASP A 267 47.70 25.63 10.29
C ASP A 267 47.93 26.89 11.15
N ASN A 268 48.91 27.73 10.79
CA ASN A 268 49.18 29.01 11.47
C ASN A 268 48.36 30.19 10.92
N LEU A 269 47.61 29.99 9.84
CA LEU A 269 46.76 31.00 9.19
C LEU A 269 45.29 30.80 9.59
N SER A 270 44.94 31.29 10.77
CA SER A 270 43.54 31.41 11.22
C SER A 270 42.77 32.38 10.32
N GLY A 271 41.70 31.91 9.66
CA GLY A 271 40.80 32.74 8.83
C GLY A 271 40.39 32.14 7.48
N GLN A 272 40.79 30.90 7.17
CA GLN A 272 40.31 30.22 5.97
C GLN A 272 38.85 29.75 6.17
N THR A 273 37.91 30.30 5.39
CA THR A 273 36.51 29.86 5.40
C THR A 273 36.32 28.68 4.45
N VAL A 274 36.36 27.46 4.97
CA VAL A 274 35.94 26.26 4.22
C VAL A 274 34.47 25.99 4.56
N VAL A 275 33.59 26.17 3.58
CA VAL A 275 32.19 25.77 3.72
C VAL A 275 32.11 24.25 3.61
N ASP A 276 31.39 23.59 4.52
CA ASP A 276 31.15 22.14 4.46
C ASP A 276 30.43 21.80 3.14
N PRO A 277 31.07 21.06 2.22
CA PRO A 277 30.46 20.71 0.93
C PRO A 277 29.15 19.94 1.12
N LYS A 278 29.02 19.16 2.19
CA LYS A 278 27.79 18.41 2.46
C LYS A 278 26.67 19.34 2.92
N GLY A 279 26.94 20.21 3.89
CA GLY A 279 26.00 21.26 4.33
C GLY A 279 25.55 22.18 3.19
N TYR A 280 26.48 22.64 2.36
CA TYR A 280 26.16 23.49 1.22
C TYR A 280 25.34 22.75 0.14
N LEU A 281 25.64 21.47 -0.11
CA LEU A 281 24.85 20.66 -1.03
C LEU A 281 23.46 20.32 -0.47
N THR A 282 23.29 20.14 0.84
CA THR A 282 21.97 19.97 1.45
C THR A 282 21.15 21.25 1.37
N ASP A 283 21.76 22.41 1.60
CA ASP A 283 21.10 23.71 1.48
C ASP A 283 20.72 24.01 0.02
N LEU A 284 21.62 23.71 -0.94
CA LEU A 284 21.31 23.81 -2.36
C LEU A 284 20.21 22.86 -2.82
N ASN A 285 20.13 21.65 -2.26
CA ASN A 285 19.03 20.73 -2.55
C ASN A 285 17.71 21.20 -1.91
N SER A 286 17.75 21.91 -0.78
CA SER A 286 16.56 22.53 -0.19
C SER A 286 16.02 23.73 -1.00
N MET A 287 16.88 24.38 -1.79
CA MET A 287 16.55 25.53 -2.64
C MET A 287 16.09 25.19 -4.06
N LYS A 288 16.12 23.91 -4.47
CA LYS A 288 15.71 23.52 -5.82
C LYS A 288 14.19 23.37 -5.93
N THR A 289 13.56 24.30 -6.64
CA THR A 289 12.27 24.07 -7.29
C THR A 289 12.51 23.46 -8.67
N GLU A 290 12.13 22.20 -8.86
CA GLU A 290 12.32 21.49 -10.13
C GLU A 290 11.33 22.01 -11.20
N PHE A 291 11.79 22.93 -12.05
CA PHE A 291 11.14 23.26 -13.32
C PHE A 291 12.14 23.08 -14.46
N GLU A 292 11.71 22.45 -15.56
CA GLU A 292 12.52 22.38 -16.78
C GLU A 292 12.60 23.78 -17.40
N GLU A 293 13.79 24.39 -17.37
CA GLU A 293 14.05 25.75 -17.90
C GLU A 293 13.61 25.90 -19.37
N ALA A 294 13.66 24.81 -20.15
CA ALA A 294 13.18 24.78 -21.53
C ALA A 294 11.67 25.00 -21.65
N ASP A 295 10.88 24.42 -20.76
CA ASP A 295 9.42 24.57 -20.77
C ASP A 295 8.98 25.93 -20.21
N VAL A 296 9.71 26.46 -19.22
CA VAL A 296 9.56 27.86 -18.78
C VAL A 296 9.83 28.82 -19.94
N GLN A 297 10.84 28.56 -20.77
CA GLN A 297 11.15 29.41 -21.92
C GLN A 297 10.10 29.31 -23.03
N LYS A 298 9.55 28.12 -23.30
CA LYS A 298 8.40 27.95 -24.21
C LYS A 298 7.15 28.65 -23.68
N ALA A 299 6.89 28.56 -22.37
CA ALA A 299 5.80 29.26 -21.74
C ALA A 299 5.98 30.79 -21.81
N ARG A 300 7.20 31.30 -21.64
CA ARG A 300 7.53 32.73 -21.85
C ARG A 300 7.22 33.18 -23.26
N THR A 301 7.62 32.42 -24.28
CA THR A 301 7.36 32.81 -25.68
C THR A 301 5.88 32.76 -26.03
N LEU A 302 5.14 31.76 -25.53
CA LEU A 302 3.70 31.64 -25.68
C LEU A 302 2.97 32.78 -24.95
N LEU A 303 3.32 33.05 -23.70
CA LEU A 303 2.65 34.10 -22.93
C LEU A 303 3.01 35.49 -23.44
N LYS A 304 4.22 35.69 -23.96
CA LYS A 304 4.62 36.93 -24.65
C LYS A 304 3.85 37.12 -25.94
N SER A 305 3.57 36.06 -26.72
CA SER A 305 2.71 36.16 -27.90
C SER A 305 1.24 36.36 -27.54
N LEU A 306 0.77 35.80 -26.42
CA LEU A 306 -0.58 36.01 -25.91
C LEU A 306 -0.80 37.45 -25.43
N ILE A 307 0.19 38.02 -24.75
CA ILE A 307 0.21 39.42 -24.31
C ILE A 307 0.24 40.39 -25.51
N SER A 308 1.07 40.09 -26.51
CA SER A 308 1.21 40.97 -27.68
C SER A 308 -0.03 40.93 -28.59
N THR A 309 -0.69 39.78 -28.69
CA THR A 309 -1.94 39.64 -29.47
C THR A 309 -3.13 40.27 -28.78
N ASN A 310 -3.23 40.17 -27.45
CA ASN A 310 -4.37 40.68 -26.68
C ASN A 310 -3.93 41.49 -25.46
N GLN A 311 -3.58 42.77 -25.68
CA GLN A 311 -3.12 43.66 -24.60
C GLN A 311 -4.16 43.91 -23.50
N LYS A 312 -5.47 43.82 -23.81
CA LYS A 312 -6.60 43.99 -22.86
C LYS A 312 -6.96 42.72 -22.07
N HIS A 313 -6.20 41.64 -22.23
CA HIS A 313 -6.48 40.36 -21.60
C HIS A 313 -5.70 40.20 -20.28
N ALA A 314 -6.35 40.57 -19.16
CA ALA A 314 -5.80 40.48 -17.80
C ALA A 314 -5.19 39.12 -17.42
N GLN A 315 -5.89 38.01 -17.70
CA GLN A 315 -5.43 36.68 -17.31
C GLN A 315 -4.10 36.30 -17.99
N GLY A 316 -3.82 36.84 -19.17
CA GLY A 316 -2.55 36.66 -19.89
C GLY A 316 -1.38 37.32 -19.18
N TRP A 317 -1.56 38.55 -18.72
CA TRP A 317 -0.57 39.27 -17.90
C TRP A 317 -0.33 38.60 -16.56
N ILE A 318 -1.39 38.13 -15.90
CA ILE A 318 -1.31 37.37 -14.63
C ILE A 318 -0.56 36.05 -14.84
N ALA A 319 -0.87 35.31 -15.90
CA ALA A 319 -0.21 34.05 -16.22
C ALA A 319 1.28 34.26 -16.49
N ALA A 320 1.65 35.29 -17.27
CA ALA A 320 3.05 35.62 -17.53
C ALA A 320 3.82 35.95 -16.25
N ALA A 321 3.22 36.73 -15.36
CA ALA A 321 3.87 37.10 -14.11
C ALA A 321 3.98 35.93 -13.12
N ARG A 322 2.94 35.10 -13.00
CA ARG A 322 3.00 33.87 -12.18
C ARG A 322 4.03 32.88 -12.72
N MET A 323 4.20 32.80 -14.04
CA MET A 323 5.27 31.97 -14.63
C MET A 323 6.66 32.49 -14.29
N GLU A 324 6.88 33.80 -14.27
CA GLU A 324 8.16 34.38 -13.84
C GLU A 324 8.40 34.24 -12.33
N GLU A 325 7.34 34.30 -11.52
CA GLU A 325 7.38 33.99 -10.08
C GLU A 325 7.81 32.53 -9.85
N LEU A 326 7.19 31.58 -10.56
CA LEU A 326 7.57 30.16 -10.51
C LEU A 326 8.98 29.91 -11.03
N ALA A 327 9.47 30.74 -11.95
CA ALA A 327 10.85 30.72 -12.44
C ALA A 327 11.85 31.42 -11.50
N GLY A 328 11.40 31.94 -10.36
CA GLY A 328 12.23 32.63 -9.36
C GLY A 328 12.63 34.07 -9.71
N LYS A 329 12.15 34.63 -10.84
CA LYS A 329 12.45 35.99 -11.30
C LYS A 329 11.36 36.97 -10.89
N ILE A 330 11.29 37.25 -9.58
CA ILE A 330 10.24 38.08 -8.99
C ILE A 330 10.28 39.53 -9.51
N GLU A 331 11.46 40.07 -9.82
CA GLU A 331 11.60 41.43 -10.39
C GLU A 331 11.01 41.53 -11.79
N ALA A 332 11.32 40.57 -12.66
CA ALA A 332 10.72 40.50 -14.00
C ALA A 332 9.20 40.29 -13.93
N ALA A 333 8.72 39.49 -12.97
CA ALA A 333 7.29 39.32 -12.73
C ALA A 333 6.61 40.65 -12.37
N ARG A 334 7.23 41.48 -11.50
CA ARG A 334 6.71 42.80 -11.12
C ARG A 334 6.64 43.77 -12.30
N GLU A 335 7.67 43.80 -13.14
CA GLU A 335 7.68 44.65 -14.34
C GLU A 335 6.57 44.26 -15.32
N ILE A 336 6.36 42.95 -15.54
CA ILE A 336 5.30 42.45 -16.41
C ILE A 336 3.91 42.80 -15.85
N ILE A 337 3.68 42.67 -14.55
CA ILE A 337 2.39 43.09 -13.96
C ILE A 337 2.21 44.60 -13.98
N ALA A 338 3.26 45.40 -13.76
CA ALA A 338 3.17 46.85 -13.85
C ALA A 338 2.70 47.29 -15.26
N GLN A 339 3.27 46.70 -16.30
CA GLN A 339 2.81 46.87 -17.69
C GLN A 339 1.39 46.35 -17.89
N GLY A 340 1.03 45.24 -17.24
CA GLY A 340 -0.33 44.71 -17.21
C GLY A 340 -1.33 45.69 -16.59
N CYS A 341 -0.96 46.43 -15.55
CA CYS A 341 -1.81 47.41 -14.87
C CYS A 341 -2.05 48.67 -15.72
N GLU A 342 -1.05 49.10 -16.48
CA GLU A 342 -1.19 50.23 -17.43
C GLU A 342 -2.05 49.85 -18.65
N ASN A 343 -1.89 48.62 -19.14
CA ASN A 343 -2.61 48.15 -20.33
C ASN A 343 -4.03 47.64 -20.02
N CYS A 344 -4.28 47.17 -18.79
CA CYS A 344 -5.57 46.68 -18.31
C CYS A 344 -6.02 47.40 -17.03
N PRO A 345 -6.42 48.69 -17.11
CA PRO A 345 -6.87 49.44 -15.93
C PRO A 345 -8.22 48.95 -15.38
N ASP A 346 -9.10 48.40 -16.23
CA ASP A 346 -10.50 48.10 -15.91
C ASP A 346 -10.71 46.79 -15.13
N LYS A 347 -9.69 45.92 -15.04
CA LYS A 347 -9.82 44.59 -14.46
C LYS A 347 -9.17 44.51 -13.09
N GLU A 348 -9.96 44.19 -12.08
CA GLU A 348 -9.53 44.10 -10.68
C GLU A 348 -8.42 43.07 -10.45
N ASP A 349 -8.46 41.91 -11.11
CA ASP A 349 -7.55 40.79 -10.81
C ASP A 349 -6.06 41.10 -11.09
N VAL A 350 -5.76 41.98 -12.05
CA VAL A 350 -4.37 42.36 -12.36
C VAL A 350 -3.77 43.19 -11.22
N TRP A 351 -4.59 44.08 -10.65
CA TRP A 351 -4.20 44.92 -9.53
C TRP A 351 -4.02 44.13 -8.24
N LEU A 352 -4.84 43.09 -8.02
CA LEU A 352 -4.68 42.17 -6.87
C LEU A 352 -3.36 41.40 -6.97
N GLU A 353 -3.04 40.86 -8.16
CA GLU A 353 -1.76 40.17 -8.38
C GLU A 353 -0.56 41.12 -8.28
N ALA A 354 -0.71 42.37 -8.72
CA ALA A 354 0.32 43.40 -8.51
C ALA A 354 0.58 43.64 -7.02
N ALA A 355 -0.48 43.77 -6.23
CA ALA A 355 -0.40 43.97 -4.79
C ALA A 355 0.16 42.75 -4.04
N ARG A 356 0.01 41.54 -4.61
CA ARG A 356 0.57 40.29 -4.07
C ARG A 356 2.08 40.18 -4.30
N LEU A 357 2.55 40.51 -5.51
CA LEU A 357 3.96 40.37 -5.89
C LEU A 357 4.87 41.47 -5.32
N GLU A 358 4.30 42.63 -5.03
CA GLU A 358 5.05 43.79 -4.59
C GLU A 358 5.34 43.77 -3.08
N LYS A 359 6.42 44.44 -2.65
CA LYS A 359 6.72 44.65 -1.23
C LYS A 359 5.57 45.40 -0.53
N PRO A 360 5.32 45.15 0.77
CA PRO A 360 4.15 45.68 1.48
C PRO A 360 4.06 47.21 1.51
N GLU A 361 5.18 47.93 1.43
CA GLU A 361 5.22 49.39 1.38
C GLU A 361 4.69 49.96 0.04
N TYR A 362 5.11 49.35 -1.07
CA TYR A 362 4.71 49.77 -2.41
C TYR A 362 3.33 49.23 -2.82
N ALA A 363 2.93 48.07 -2.29
CA ALA A 363 1.61 47.49 -2.49
C ALA A 363 0.48 48.47 -2.12
N LYS A 364 0.65 49.27 -1.06
CA LYS A 364 -0.33 50.31 -0.67
C LYS A 364 -0.52 51.37 -1.75
N SER A 365 0.57 51.80 -2.38
CA SER A 365 0.52 52.80 -3.44
C SER A 365 -0.15 52.27 -4.71
N ILE A 366 0.07 50.98 -5.03
CA ILE A 366 -0.54 50.29 -6.16
C ILE A 366 -2.04 50.12 -5.92
N LEU A 367 -2.44 49.69 -4.72
CA LEU A 367 -3.85 49.56 -4.34
C LEU A 367 -4.57 50.91 -4.31
N ALA A 368 -3.90 51.98 -3.86
CA ALA A 368 -4.47 53.34 -3.93
C ALA A 368 -4.70 53.81 -5.37
N LYS A 369 -3.78 53.48 -6.30
CA LYS A 369 -3.96 53.74 -7.74
C LYS A 369 -5.12 52.91 -8.29
N ALA A 370 -5.20 51.62 -7.92
CA ALA A 370 -6.25 50.71 -8.35
C ALA A 370 -7.64 51.19 -7.91
N ILE A 371 -7.79 51.58 -6.63
CA ILE A 371 -9.05 52.07 -6.04
C ILE A 371 -9.51 53.37 -6.72
N LYS A 372 -8.58 54.24 -7.12
CA LYS A 372 -8.92 55.48 -7.84
C LYS A 372 -9.52 55.20 -9.22
N ILE A 373 -9.09 54.13 -9.87
CA ILE A 373 -9.55 53.72 -11.19
C ILE A 373 -10.84 52.89 -11.07
N ILE A 374 -10.87 51.94 -10.14
CA ILE A 374 -12.00 51.05 -9.86
C ILE A 374 -12.44 51.22 -8.40
N PRO A 375 -13.32 52.19 -8.10
CA PRO A 375 -13.84 52.36 -6.75
C PRO A 375 -14.92 51.32 -6.38
N THR A 376 -15.50 50.64 -7.37
CA THR A 376 -16.63 49.71 -7.22
C THR A 376 -16.23 48.26 -6.89
N SER A 377 -14.93 47.95 -6.80
CA SER A 377 -14.42 46.60 -6.58
C SER A 377 -14.24 46.28 -5.09
N VAL A 378 -15.06 45.37 -4.59
CA VAL A 378 -15.00 44.93 -3.19
C VAL A 378 -13.66 44.25 -2.85
N LYS A 379 -13.09 43.49 -3.79
CA LYS A 379 -11.84 42.73 -3.55
C LYS A 379 -10.64 43.64 -3.33
N LEU A 380 -10.52 44.72 -4.11
CA LEU A 380 -9.41 45.69 -3.99
C LEU A 380 -9.45 46.43 -2.65
N TRP A 381 -10.64 46.78 -2.19
CA TRP A 381 -10.82 47.39 -0.87
C TRP A 381 -10.48 46.42 0.28
N LEU A 382 -10.79 45.14 0.14
CA LEU A 382 -10.42 44.11 1.13
C LEU A 382 -8.90 43.89 1.16
N GLU A 383 -8.25 43.74 0.01
CA GLU A 383 -6.79 43.59 -0.02
C GLU A 383 -6.08 44.84 0.48
N ALA A 384 -6.62 46.03 0.20
CA ALA A 384 -6.11 47.27 0.79
C ALA A 384 -6.26 47.28 2.31
N ALA A 385 -7.37 46.76 2.84
CA ALA A 385 -7.56 46.62 4.28
C ALA A 385 -6.57 45.62 4.90
N ASP A 386 -6.31 44.49 4.25
CA ASP A 386 -5.44 43.43 4.78
C ASP A 386 -3.95 43.81 4.74
N LYS A 387 -3.54 44.65 3.78
CA LYS A 387 -2.15 45.15 3.68
C LYS A 387 -1.86 46.31 4.63
N GLU A 388 -2.85 46.83 5.34
CA GLU A 388 -2.62 47.84 6.38
C GLU A 388 -2.17 47.19 7.69
N THR A 389 -1.03 47.66 8.21
CA THR A 389 -0.44 47.18 9.47
C THR A 389 -1.17 47.69 10.72
N SER A 390 -1.91 48.80 10.60
CA SER A 390 -2.65 49.40 11.71
C SER A 390 -4.15 49.16 11.57
N ASN A 391 -4.76 48.63 12.64
CA ASN A 391 -6.21 48.44 12.73
C ASN A 391 -6.99 49.76 12.55
N ASP A 392 -6.42 50.90 12.91
CA ASP A 392 -7.04 52.22 12.75
C ASP A 392 -7.12 52.63 11.27
N ASN A 393 -6.05 52.36 10.52
CA ASN A 393 -6.02 52.59 9.08
C ASN A 393 -6.92 51.61 8.35
N ARG A 394 -6.94 50.34 8.77
CA ARG A 394 -7.86 49.31 8.25
C ARG A 394 -9.32 49.75 8.39
N ARG A 395 -9.72 50.25 9.57
CA ARG A 395 -11.05 50.81 9.80
C ARG A 395 -11.37 52.01 8.89
N ARG A 396 -10.42 52.92 8.70
CA ARG A 396 -10.62 54.08 7.80
C ARG A 396 -10.78 53.67 6.34
N VAL A 397 -9.98 52.70 5.88
CA VAL A 397 -10.06 52.15 4.52
C VAL A 397 -11.40 51.47 4.31
N LEU A 398 -11.86 50.65 5.26
CA LEU A 398 -13.16 49.97 5.18
C LEU A 398 -14.35 50.92 5.25
N ARG A 399 -14.30 51.98 6.08
CA ARG A 399 -15.35 53.00 6.11
C ARG A 399 -15.43 53.79 4.80
N LYS A 400 -14.29 54.12 4.20
CA LYS A 400 -14.24 54.71 2.84
C LYS A 400 -14.80 53.73 1.80
N ALA A 401 -14.44 52.46 1.90
CA ALA A 401 -14.97 51.42 1.01
C ALA A 401 -16.49 51.33 1.08
N LEU A 402 -17.08 51.40 2.28
CA LEU A 402 -18.53 51.37 2.51
C LEU A 402 -19.26 52.64 2.03
N GLU A 403 -18.56 53.78 1.94
CA GLU A 403 -19.09 55.00 1.33
C GLU A 403 -19.30 54.81 -0.18
N PHE A 404 -18.37 54.12 -0.85
CA PHE A 404 -18.47 53.81 -2.27
C PHE A 404 -19.35 52.58 -2.56
N ILE A 405 -19.34 51.57 -1.69
CA ILE A 405 -20.04 50.31 -1.88
C ILE A 405 -20.82 49.92 -0.60
N PRO A 406 -22.03 50.47 -0.41
CA PRO A 406 -22.86 50.14 0.75
C PRO A 406 -23.54 48.78 0.66
N ASN A 407 -23.61 48.15 -0.53
CA ASN A 407 -24.40 46.93 -0.72
C ASN A 407 -23.62 45.63 -0.45
N SER A 408 -22.31 45.71 -0.23
CA SER A 408 -21.49 44.50 -0.14
C SER A 408 -21.43 43.93 1.28
N ILE A 409 -21.93 42.70 1.43
CA ILE A 409 -21.91 41.96 2.70
C ILE A 409 -20.49 41.78 3.24
N ARG A 410 -19.52 41.49 2.35
CA ARG A 410 -18.14 41.18 2.74
C ARG A 410 -17.44 42.38 3.40
N LEU A 411 -17.58 43.59 2.85
CA LEU A 411 -17.00 44.79 3.46
C LEU A 411 -17.64 45.08 4.80
N TRP A 412 -18.96 44.92 4.92
CA TRP A 412 -19.65 45.10 6.20
C TRP A 412 -19.15 44.09 7.24
N LYS A 413 -18.97 42.81 6.90
CA LYS A 413 -18.45 41.80 7.84
C LYS A 413 -17.06 42.15 8.36
N GLU A 414 -16.14 42.52 7.47
CA GLU A 414 -14.78 42.92 7.84
C GLU A 414 -14.74 44.25 8.60
N ALA A 415 -15.64 45.19 8.28
CA ALA A 415 -15.77 46.43 9.04
C ALA A 415 -16.27 46.16 10.46
N ILE A 416 -17.27 45.27 10.61
CA ILE A 416 -17.88 44.92 11.89
C ILE A 416 -16.91 44.10 12.77
N SER A 417 -16.12 43.19 12.19
CA SER A 417 -15.15 42.37 12.95
C SER A 417 -14.05 43.20 13.61
N LEU A 418 -13.79 44.41 13.11
CA LEU A 418 -12.75 45.31 13.61
C LEU A 418 -13.26 46.35 14.61
N GLU A 419 -14.55 46.40 14.87
CA GLU A 419 -15.16 47.43 15.71
C GLU A 419 -15.59 46.92 17.09
N ASN A 420 -15.49 47.81 18.08
CA ASN A 420 -15.98 47.57 19.43
C ASN A 420 -17.51 47.40 19.43
N GLU A 421 -18.05 46.65 20.38
CA GLU A 421 -19.47 46.25 20.47
C GLU A 421 -20.47 47.39 20.25
N THR A 422 -20.21 48.58 20.81
CA THR A 422 -21.07 49.76 20.66
C THR A 422 -21.06 50.35 19.25
N ASN A 423 -19.89 50.42 18.61
CA ASN A 423 -19.75 50.91 17.24
C ASN A 423 -20.23 49.87 16.23
N ALA A 424 -19.94 48.59 16.49
CA ALA A 424 -20.42 47.46 15.72
C ALA A 424 -21.96 47.45 15.66
N TYR A 425 -22.65 47.73 16.76
CA TYR A 425 -24.11 47.87 16.79
C TYR A 425 -24.62 49.00 15.88
N ILE A 426 -23.98 50.19 15.91
CA ILE A 426 -24.37 51.34 15.07
C ILE A 426 -24.14 51.01 13.59
N LEU A 427 -22.99 50.42 13.26
CA LEU A 427 -22.70 49.97 11.91
C LEU A 427 -23.66 48.87 11.44
N LEU A 428 -24.01 47.90 12.31
CA LEU A 428 -24.92 46.82 11.97
C LEU A 428 -26.32 47.34 11.65
N LYS A 429 -26.83 48.34 12.39
CA LYS A 429 -28.12 48.99 12.05
C LYS A 429 -28.10 49.56 10.63
N ARG A 430 -27.04 50.30 10.29
CA ARG A 430 -26.86 50.83 8.93
C ARG A 430 -26.65 49.73 7.90
N ALA A 431 -25.89 48.68 8.24
CA ALA A 431 -25.62 47.55 7.37
C ALA A 431 -26.91 46.80 6.99
N VAL A 432 -27.82 46.65 7.95
CA VAL A 432 -29.11 45.99 7.79
C VAL A 432 -30.08 46.81 6.93
N GLU A 433 -30.01 48.14 7.00
CA GLU A 433 -30.73 49.04 6.09
C GLU A 433 -30.18 48.97 4.66
N CYS A 434 -28.86 48.92 4.50
CA CYS A 434 -28.20 48.86 3.20
C CYS A 434 -28.28 47.46 2.54
N VAL A 435 -28.25 46.39 3.34
CA VAL A 435 -28.26 45.00 2.87
C VAL A 435 -29.33 44.18 3.59
N PRO A 436 -30.62 44.40 3.25
CA PRO A 436 -31.73 43.73 3.91
C PRO A 436 -31.81 42.22 3.59
N GLU A 437 -31.16 41.77 2.51
CA GLU A 437 -31.15 40.36 2.09
C GLU A 437 -30.19 39.48 2.90
N SER A 438 -29.26 40.08 3.63
CA SER A 438 -28.19 39.33 4.31
C SER A 438 -28.62 38.85 5.70
N LEU A 439 -28.80 37.54 5.84
CA LEU A 439 -29.18 36.89 7.10
C LEU A 439 -28.16 37.13 8.22
N ASP A 440 -26.87 37.02 7.91
CA ASP A 440 -25.80 37.13 8.89
C ASP A 440 -25.77 38.50 9.60
N MET A 441 -26.13 39.58 8.90
CA MET A 441 -26.20 40.92 9.49
C MET A 441 -27.35 41.02 10.47
N TRP A 442 -28.53 40.52 10.09
CA TRP A 442 -29.68 40.45 10.99
C TRP A 442 -29.40 39.62 12.24
N LEU A 443 -28.71 38.47 12.08
CA LEU A 443 -28.36 37.62 13.22
C LEU A 443 -27.29 38.24 14.12
N ALA A 444 -26.26 38.87 13.54
CA ALA A 444 -25.24 39.58 14.30
C ALA A 444 -25.84 40.77 15.07
N LEU A 445 -26.77 41.50 14.43
CA LEU A 445 -27.49 42.60 15.06
C LEU A 445 -28.35 42.08 16.23
N ALA A 446 -29.09 40.99 16.03
CA ALA A 446 -29.94 40.41 17.07
C ALA A 446 -29.15 39.91 18.30
N ARG A 447 -27.88 39.49 18.13
CA ARG A 447 -27.01 39.07 19.23
C ARG A 447 -26.46 40.25 20.06
N LEU A 448 -26.25 41.40 19.44
CA LEU A 448 -25.70 42.59 20.10
C LEU A 448 -26.77 43.51 20.70
N CYS A 449 -28.04 43.37 20.28
CA CYS A 449 -29.13 44.20 20.76
C CYS A 449 -29.63 43.78 22.16
N PRO A 450 -30.14 44.73 22.96
CA PRO A 450 -30.97 44.40 24.12
C PRO A 450 -32.26 43.71 23.65
N TYR A 451 -32.85 42.88 24.53
CA TYR A 451 -33.96 41.97 24.22
C TYR A 451 -35.13 42.62 23.47
N GLU A 452 -35.61 43.79 23.91
CA GLU A 452 -36.76 44.46 23.32
C GLU A 452 -36.51 44.94 21.89
N GLU A 453 -35.28 45.40 21.61
CA GLU A 453 -34.87 45.83 20.28
C GLU A 453 -34.55 44.63 19.40
N ALA A 454 -33.93 43.59 19.96
CA ALA A 454 -33.66 42.34 19.26
C ALA A 454 -34.95 41.70 18.74
N GLN A 455 -36.03 41.74 19.52
CA GLN A 455 -37.33 41.23 19.07
C GLN A 455 -37.90 42.04 17.89
N LYS A 456 -37.77 43.37 17.92
CA LYS A 456 -38.20 44.24 16.81
C LYS A 456 -37.39 43.97 15.55
N VAL A 457 -36.07 43.89 15.69
CA VAL A 457 -35.12 43.56 14.61
C VAL A 457 -35.45 42.21 14.00
N LEU A 458 -35.68 41.17 14.80
CA LEU A 458 -36.01 39.84 14.29
C LEU A 458 -37.38 39.82 13.61
N ASN A 459 -38.35 40.62 14.07
CA ASN A 459 -39.63 40.77 13.39
C ASN A 459 -39.51 41.55 12.06
N GLU A 460 -38.63 42.54 11.98
CA GLU A 460 -38.28 43.23 10.73
C GLU A 460 -37.55 42.28 9.77
N ALA A 461 -36.60 41.50 10.27
CA ALA A 461 -35.92 40.46 9.53
C ALA A 461 -36.91 39.43 8.96
N ARG A 462 -37.90 38.96 9.75
CA ARG A 462 -38.95 38.04 9.27
C ARG A 462 -39.83 38.63 8.16
N LYS A 463 -40.06 39.94 8.18
CA LYS A 463 -40.83 40.63 7.13
C LYS A 463 -40.04 40.70 5.83
N LYS A 464 -38.73 40.98 5.92
CA LYS A 464 -37.83 41.09 4.76
C LYS A 464 -37.41 39.73 4.20
N LEU A 465 -37.13 38.77 5.08
CA LEU A 465 -36.65 37.41 4.78
C LEU A 465 -37.55 36.36 5.41
N PRO A 466 -38.72 36.09 4.82
CA PRO A 466 -39.65 35.13 5.40
C PRO A 466 -39.34 33.66 5.11
N THR A 467 -38.44 33.38 4.16
CA THR A 467 -38.09 32.03 3.71
C THR A 467 -37.04 31.37 4.61
N ASN A 468 -36.36 32.15 5.45
CA ASN A 468 -35.18 31.67 6.18
C ASN A 468 -35.55 31.17 7.58
N VAL A 469 -34.99 30.01 7.91
CA VAL A 469 -35.24 29.29 9.18
C VAL A 469 -34.45 29.89 10.34
N ASP A 470 -33.23 30.35 10.09
CA ASP A 470 -32.30 30.74 11.17
C ASP A 470 -32.78 31.96 11.96
N ILE A 471 -33.61 32.82 11.37
CA ILE A 471 -34.25 33.96 12.06
C ILE A 471 -35.23 33.45 13.14
N TRP A 472 -35.91 32.34 12.89
CA TRP A 472 -36.79 31.71 13.87
C TRP A 472 -36.00 31.02 14.97
N ILE A 473 -34.93 30.31 14.61
CA ILE A 473 -34.06 29.64 15.58
C ILE A 473 -33.34 30.65 16.46
N THR A 474 -32.82 31.75 15.91
CA THR A 474 -32.19 32.81 16.71
C THR A 474 -33.17 33.54 17.62
N ALA A 475 -34.41 33.77 17.17
CA ALA A 475 -35.46 34.22 18.07
C ALA A 475 -35.72 33.23 19.20
N ALA A 476 -35.72 31.93 18.90
CA ALA A 476 -35.87 30.89 19.91
C ALA A 476 -34.68 30.86 20.90
N LYS A 477 -33.44 31.00 20.41
CA LYS A 477 -32.21 31.12 21.24
C LYS A 477 -32.26 32.36 22.14
N LEU A 478 -32.76 33.49 21.65
CA LEU A 478 -32.94 34.73 22.43
C LEU A 478 -33.98 34.56 23.56
N GLU A 479 -35.07 33.84 23.32
CA GLU A 479 -36.05 33.55 24.37
C GLU A 479 -35.49 32.58 25.42
N GLU A 480 -34.66 31.61 25.00
CA GLU A 480 -33.99 30.69 25.92
C GLU A 480 -32.98 31.42 26.82
N SER A 481 -32.20 32.37 26.29
CA SER A 481 -31.29 33.18 27.13
C SER A 481 -32.01 34.05 28.17
N ASN A 482 -33.27 34.39 27.92
CA ASN A 482 -34.11 35.18 28.84
C ASN A 482 -35.07 34.31 29.68
N ASN A 483 -34.89 32.99 29.69
CA ASN A 483 -35.65 31.99 30.46
C ASN A 483 -37.14 31.82 30.08
N ASN A 484 -37.57 32.28 28.90
CA ASN A 484 -38.95 32.11 28.40
C ASN A 484 -39.12 30.80 27.61
N TYR A 485 -39.04 29.66 28.29
CA TYR A 485 -39.00 28.33 27.63
C TYR A 485 -40.29 27.95 26.88
N GLU A 486 -41.46 28.36 27.35
CA GLU A 486 -42.74 28.07 26.67
C GLU A 486 -42.89 28.84 25.36
N MET A 487 -42.22 29.98 25.24
CA MET A 487 -42.27 30.76 24.01
C MET A 487 -41.40 30.14 22.92
N VAL A 488 -40.32 29.45 23.30
CA VAL A 488 -39.42 28.72 22.39
C VAL A 488 -40.19 27.69 21.54
N GLU A 489 -40.97 26.82 22.19
CA GLU A 489 -41.75 25.79 21.49
C GLU A 489 -42.79 26.44 20.55
N ARG A 490 -43.48 27.49 21.03
CA ARG A 490 -44.45 28.25 20.21
C ARG A 490 -43.82 28.95 19.02
N ILE A 491 -42.61 29.48 19.15
CA ILE A 491 -41.88 30.14 18.05
C ILE A 491 -41.52 29.13 16.97
N ILE A 492 -41.06 27.92 17.35
CA ILE A 492 -40.67 26.89 16.39
C ILE A 492 -41.88 26.33 15.65
N VAL A 493 -43.00 26.08 16.33
CA VAL A 493 -44.25 25.67 15.67
C VAL A 493 -44.71 26.73 14.67
N ARG A 494 -44.70 28.01 15.08
CA ARG A 494 -45.02 29.13 14.18
C ARG A 494 -44.05 29.25 13.00
N ALA A 495 -42.78 28.89 13.18
CA ALA A 495 -41.79 28.86 12.11
C ALA A 495 -42.19 27.83 11.05
N ILE A 496 -42.51 26.61 11.46
CA ILE A 496 -42.93 25.52 10.57
C ILE A 496 -44.23 25.88 9.84
N ASP A 497 -45.21 26.46 10.55
CA ASP A 497 -46.46 26.93 9.96
C ASP A 497 -46.26 28.05 8.94
N ASN A 498 -45.31 28.95 9.16
CA ASN A 498 -45.03 30.06 8.23
C ASN A 498 -44.27 29.57 6.99
N LEU A 499 -43.32 28.65 7.19
CA LEU A 499 -42.52 28.06 6.11
C LEU A 499 -43.38 27.15 5.22
N SER A 500 -44.29 26.37 5.80
CA SER A 500 -45.25 25.55 5.05
C SER A 500 -46.22 26.41 4.23
N LYS A 501 -46.72 27.51 4.79
CA LYS A 501 -47.58 28.49 4.06
C LYS A 501 -46.88 29.15 2.87
N LYS A 502 -45.54 29.25 2.90
CA LYS A 502 -44.73 29.84 1.82
C LYS A 502 -44.18 28.81 0.84
N GLY A 503 -44.48 27.52 1.04
CA GLY A 503 -44.11 26.44 0.12
C GLY A 503 -42.63 26.04 0.17
N VAL A 504 -41.91 26.37 1.25
CA VAL A 504 -40.52 25.89 1.43
C VAL A 504 -40.56 24.43 1.86
N VAL A 505 -40.07 23.53 1.01
CA VAL A 505 -39.96 22.10 1.32
C VAL A 505 -39.03 21.92 2.53
N HIS A 506 -39.54 21.28 3.58
CA HIS A 506 -38.77 21.01 4.79
C HIS A 506 -37.74 19.90 4.51
N ILE A 507 -36.47 20.27 4.45
CA ILE A 507 -35.37 19.31 4.45
C ILE A 507 -35.03 18.99 5.91
N ARG A 508 -35.35 17.77 6.36
CA ARG A 508 -35.09 17.28 7.73
C ARG A 508 -33.64 17.52 8.15
N SER A 509 -32.68 17.20 7.29
CA SER A 509 -31.25 17.34 7.60
C SER A 509 -30.79 18.77 7.91
N ASN A 510 -31.43 19.79 7.33
CA ASN A 510 -31.10 21.18 7.65
C ASN A 510 -31.56 21.55 9.07
N TRP A 511 -32.71 21.05 9.51
CA TRP A 511 -33.17 21.28 10.88
C TRP A 511 -32.35 20.53 11.92
N LEU A 512 -31.90 19.32 11.61
CA LEU A 512 -31.01 18.55 12.49
C LEU A 512 -29.65 19.26 12.64
N LYS A 513 -29.02 19.71 11.54
CA LYS A 513 -27.80 20.54 11.58
C LYS A 513 -27.99 21.83 12.39
N GLN A 514 -29.16 22.44 12.29
CA GLN A 514 -29.46 23.64 13.07
C GLN A 514 -29.64 23.33 14.56
N ALA A 515 -30.21 22.17 14.91
CA ALA A 515 -30.27 21.69 16.29
C ALA A 515 -28.86 21.43 16.86
N GLU A 516 -27.96 20.82 16.08
CA GLU A 516 -26.55 20.66 16.46
C GLU A 516 -25.88 22.00 16.74
N THR A 517 -26.08 22.99 15.87
CA THR A 517 -25.53 24.34 16.12
C THR A 517 -26.15 24.99 17.36
N ALA A 518 -27.38 24.64 17.74
CA ALA A 518 -28.00 25.16 18.95
C ALA A 518 -27.40 24.52 20.20
N GLU A 519 -27.15 23.21 20.18
CA GLU A 519 -26.47 22.50 21.26
C GLU A 519 -25.02 22.96 21.43
N ALA A 520 -24.29 23.18 20.33
CA ALA A 520 -22.94 23.76 20.37
C ALA A 520 -22.90 25.14 21.02
N ASN A 521 -24.01 25.89 20.95
CA ASN A 521 -24.17 27.18 21.61
C ASN A 521 -24.80 27.07 23.02
N SER A 522 -24.90 25.87 23.60
CA SER A 522 -25.51 25.54 24.91
C SER A 522 -27.02 25.81 25.05
N PHE A 523 -27.74 25.97 23.93
CA PHE A 523 -29.19 26.17 23.91
C PHE A 523 -29.93 24.83 23.79
N VAL A 524 -30.07 24.13 24.91
CA VAL A 524 -30.57 22.76 24.98
C VAL A 524 -32.08 22.67 24.68
N LYS A 525 -32.89 23.62 25.16
CA LYS A 525 -34.36 23.54 25.04
C LYS A 525 -34.84 23.93 23.65
N THR A 526 -34.17 24.87 22.99
CA THR A 526 -34.41 25.15 21.57
C THR A 526 -34.08 23.95 20.70
N ALA A 527 -32.97 23.27 20.95
CA ALA A 527 -32.61 22.04 20.24
C ALA A 527 -33.64 20.91 20.47
N GLN A 528 -34.07 20.70 21.72
CA GLN A 528 -35.12 19.72 22.08
C GLN A 528 -36.45 19.97 21.33
N SER A 529 -36.88 21.24 21.27
CA SER A 529 -38.12 21.63 20.61
C SER A 529 -38.04 21.61 19.09
N ILE A 530 -36.87 21.92 18.50
CA ILE A 530 -36.61 21.70 17.07
C ILE A 530 -36.77 20.22 16.75
N ILE A 531 -36.13 19.34 17.52
CA ILE A 531 -36.19 17.90 17.31
C ILE A 531 -37.62 17.37 17.45
N LYS A 532 -38.32 17.75 18.53
CA LYS A 532 -39.71 17.33 18.76
C LYS A 532 -40.62 17.59 17.56
N ASN A 533 -40.49 18.77 16.94
CA ASN A 533 -41.34 19.19 15.83
C ASN A 533 -40.87 18.68 14.46
N THR A 534 -39.59 18.33 14.31
CA THR A 534 -39.01 17.89 13.02
C THR A 534 -39.04 16.37 12.85
N MET A 535 -39.33 15.63 13.92
CA MET A 535 -39.35 14.17 13.94
C MET A 535 -40.47 13.53 13.11
N THR A 536 -41.61 14.21 12.99
CA THR A 536 -42.79 13.73 12.24
C THR A 536 -42.76 14.10 10.76
N ILE A 537 -41.86 15.02 10.38
CA ILE A 537 -41.81 15.58 9.03
C ILE A 537 -40.91 14.70 8.16
N GLY A 538 -41.51 14.03 7.18
CA GLY A 538 -40.79 13.32 6.11
C GLY A 538 -40.40 11.86 6.39
N VAL A 539 -41.01 11.20 7.37
CA VAL A 539 -40.70 9.79 7.70
C VAL A 539 -41.92 8.88 7.55
N ASP A 540 -41.78 7.88 6.68
CA ASP A 540 -42.77 6.82 6.46
C ASP A 540 -42.99 6.00 7.73
N GLU A 541 -44.25 5.67 8.01
CA GLU A 541 -44.68 5.00 9.25
C GLU A 541 -43.98 3.67 9.53
N HIS A 542 -43.55 2.95 8.47
CA HIS A 542 -42.79 1.72 8.60
C HIS A 542 -41.29 1.92 8.91
N ASN A 543 -40.68 3.02 8.43
CA ASN A 543 -39.24 3.27 8.55
C ASN A 543 -38.88 4.21 9.72
N ARG A 544 -39.86 4.71 10.48
CA ARG A 544 -39.62 5.63 11.62
C ARG A 544 -38.57 5.11 12.59
N LYS A 545 -38.57 3.81 12.89
CA LYS A 545 -37.62 3.21 13.85
C LYS A 545 -36.17 3.28 13.36
N SER A 546 -35.89 2.84 12.13
CA SER A 546 -34.51 2.80 11.62
C SER A 546 -33.97 4.21 11.49
N VAL A 547 -34.78 5.13 10.94
CA VAL A 547 -34.40 6.54 10.77
C VAL A 547 -34.10 7.22 12.12
N TRP A 548 -34.86 6.95 13.18
CA TRP A 548 -34.59 7.55 14.49
C TRP A 548 -33.39 6.96 15.21
N LEU A 549 -33.08 5.68 14.98
CA LEU A 549 -31.86 5.06 15.50
C LEU A 549 -30.64 5.57 14.73
N GLU A 550 -30.69 5.59 13.39
CA GLU A 550 -29.64 6.15 12.54
C GLU A 550 -29.37 7.61 12.89
N ASP A 551 -30.40 8.45 12.99
CA ASP A 551 -30.22 9.85 13.35
C ASP A 551 -29.68 9.99 14.78
N GLY A 552 -30.13 9.15 15.72
CA GLY A 552 -29.59 9.12 17.07
C GLY A 552 -28.12 8.75 17.13
N GLU A 553 -27.68 7.79 16.31
CA GLU A 553 -26.27 7.43 16.12
C GLU A 553 -25.49 8.60 15.49
N THR A 554 -26.03 9.26 14.46
CA THR A 554 -25.37 10.44 13.89
C THR A 554 -25.17 11.54 14.94
N PHE A 555 -26.16 11.83 15.79
CA PHE A 555 -25.99 12.84 16.83
C PHE A 555 -24.92 12.46 17.86
N VAL A 556 -24.79 11.17 18.19
CA VAL A 556 -23.72 10.67 19.06
C VAL A 556 -22.35 10.81 18.41
N GLU A 557 -22.23 10.51 17.10
CA GLU A 557 -20.99 10.72 16.34
C GLU A 557 -20.58 12.20 16.27
N HIS A 558 -21.56 13.11 16.14
CA HIS A 558 -21.32 14.55 16.10
C HIS A 558 -21.14 15.17 17.51
N GLY A 559 -21.30 14.40 18.59
CA GLY A 559 -21.11 14.85 19.98
C GLY A 559 -22.26 15.69 20.55
N SER A 560 -23.44 15.65 19.93
CA SER A 560 -24.66 16.35 20.36
C SER A 560 -25.56 15.43 21.19
N TYR A 561 -25.18 15.23 22.45
CA TYR A 561 -25.80 14.25 23.35
C TYR A 561 -27.20 14.67 23.83
N GLU A 562 -27.44 15.97 24.07
CA GLU A 562 -28.75 16.46 24.53
C GLU A 562 -29.79 16.41 23.41
N CYS A 563 -29.39 16.66 22.16
CA CYS A 563 -30.22 16.42 20.98
C CYS A 563 -30.62 14.95 20.87
N ALA A 564 -29.66 14.04 20.99
CA ALA A 564 -29.92 12.60 20.94
C ALA A 564 -30.83 12.12 22.09
N ARG A 565 -30.66 12.65 23.31
CA ARG A 565 -31.58 12.41 24.44
C ARG A 565 -33.01 12.84 24.11
N ALA A 566 -33.17 14.04 23.56
CA ALA A 566 -34.46 14.58 23.15
C ALA A 566 -35.11 13.72 22.07
N LEU A 567 -34.30 13.29 21.09
CA LEU A 567 -34.71 12.43 19.99
C LEU A 567 -35.29 11.12 20.53
N TYR A 568 -34.54 10.44 21.40
CA TYR A 568 -34.96 9.16 21.97
C TYR A 568 -36.16 9.31 22.92
N LYS A 569 -36.21 10.35 23.77
CA LYS A 569 -37.38 10.60 24.64
C LYS A 569 -38.65 10.83 23.82
N ASN A 570 -38.58 11.68 22.79
CA ASN A 570 -39.71 11.93 21.90
C ASN A 570 -40.07 10.67 21.10
N ALA A 571 -39.08 9.91 20.61
CA ALA A 571 -39.31 8.63 19.92
C ALA A 571 -40.03 7.61 20.82
N LEU A 572 -39.71 7.57 22.11
CA LEU A 572 -40.35 6.70 23.09
C LEU A 572 -41.78 7.13 23.44
N GLU A 573 -42.10 8.42 23.37
CA GLU A 573 -43.50 8.88 23.52
C GLU A 573 -44.40 8.29 22.43
N TYR A 574 -43.88 8.14 21.20
CA TYR A 574 -44.59 7.51 20.08
C TYR A 574 -44.54 5.97 20.11
N MET A 575 -43.40 5.37 20.47
CA MET A 575 -43.18 3.92 20.42
C MET A 575 -42.66 3.36 21.76
N LYS A 576 -43.56 3.15 22.71
CA LYS A 576 -43.23 2.65 24.06
C LYS A 576 -42.86 1.15 24.12
N THR A 577 -43.27 0.36 23.13
CA THR A 577 -43.28 -1.11 23.17
C THR A 577 -42.00 -1.80 22.68
N ARG A 578 -41.01 -1.06 22.17
CA ARG A 578 -39.82 -1.65 21.53
C ARG A 578 -38.58 -1.47 22.41
N SER A 579 -37.96 -2.58 22.77
CA SER A 579 -36.75 -2.63 23.61
C SER A 579 -35.53 -1.92 23.00
N SER A 580 -35.37 -1.92 21.68
CA SER A 580 -34.20 -1.35 21.01
C SER A 580 -34.02 0.16 21.22
N LEU A 581 -35.12 0.93 21.27
CA LEU A 581 -35.06 2.38 21.51
C LEU A 581 -34.69 2.67 22.97
N TRP A 582 -35.21 1.88 23.90
CA TRP A 582 -34.82 1.93 25.30
C TRP A 582 -33.35 1.56 25.49
N LEU A 583 -32.84 0.54 24.79
CA LEU A 583 -31.43 0.17 24.84
C LEU A 583 -30.52 1.30 24.33
N ALA A 584 -30.85 1.92 23.20
CA ALA A 584 -30.07 3.05 22.66
C ALA A 584 -30.07 4.25 23.61
N LEU A 585 -31.22 4.57 24.24
CA LEU A 585 -31.30 5.63 25.25
C LEU A 585 -30.45 5.31 26.48
N VAL A 586 -30.56 4.09 27.01
CA VAL A 586 -29.80 3.67 28.19
C VAL A 586 -28.32 3.62 27.89
N GLU A 587 -27.91 3.17 26.70
CA GLU A 587 -26.52 3.18 26.28
C GLU A 587 -25.97 4.61 26.22
N LEU A 588 -26.73 5.54 25.63
CA LEU A 588 -26.35 6.94 25.59
C LEU A 588 -26.21 7.52 27.01
N GLU A 589 -27.17 7.28 27.88
CA GLU A 589 -27.15 7.78 29.26
C GLU A 589 -26.09 7.07 30.11
N SER A 590 -25.72 5.84 29.80
CA SER A 590 -24.62 5.16 30.49
C SER A 590 -23.26 5.75 30.14
N LYS A 591 -23.08 6.26 28.91
CA LYS A 591 -21.83 6.88 28.45
C LYS A 591 -21.72 8.35 28.87
N HIS A 592 -22.83 9.09 28.86
CA HIS A 592 -22.83 10.56 29.00
C HIS A 592 -23.76 11.12 30.08
N GLY A 593 -24.49 10.26 30.80
CA GLY A 593 -25.58 10.64 31.71
C GLY A 593 -25.22 10.58 33.20
N THR A 594 -26.15 11.08 34.01
CA THR A 594 -26.12 10.94 35.48
C THR A 594 -26.75 9.61 35.87
N PRO A 595 -26.21 8.90 36.89
CA PRO A 595 -26.71 7.58 37.30
C PRO A 595 -28.20 7.58 37.63
N ASP A 596 -28.70 8.65 38.26
CA ASP A 596 -30.12 8.79 38.61
C ASP A 596 -31.05 8.80 37.38
N LYS A 597 -30.63 9.45 36.28
CA LYS A 597 -31.42 9.51 35.04
C LYS A 597 -31.42 8.16 34.33
N VAL A 598 -30.31 7.43 34.38
CA VAL A 598 -30.21 6.06 33.87
C VAL A 598 -31.19 5.16 34.64
N GLU A 599 -31.27 5.33 35.96
CA GLU A 599 -32.23 4.58 36.78
C GLU A 599 -33.68 4.88 36.41
N ASP A 600 -34.05 6.16 36.27
CA ASP A 600 -35.40 6.56 35.90
C ASP A 600 -35.79 6.02 34.51
N HIS A 601 -34.86 6.06 33.56
CA HIS A 601 -35.05 5.50 32.22
C HIS A 601 -35.14 3.98 32.23
N LEU A 602 -34.35 3.29 33.05
CA LEU A 602 -34.43 1.83 33.20
C LEU A 602 -35.69 1.37 33.93
N ARG A 603 -36.11 2.09 34.97
CA ARG A 603 -37.36 1.84 35.70
C ARG A 603 -38.57 2.00 34.79
N SER A 604 -38.59 3.07 34.00
CA SER A 604 -39.64 3.27 32.99
C SER A 604 -39.58 2.19 31.90
N ALA A 605 -38.40 1.87 31.37
CA ALA A 605 -38.22 0.81 30.38
C ALA A 605 -38.76 -0.54 30.85
N VAL A 606 -38.46 -0.91 32.10
CA VAL A 606 -38.93 -2.15 32.75
C VAL A 606 -40.46 -2.18 32.89
N SER A 607 -41.08 -1.05 33.23
CA SER A 607 -42.54 -0.95 33.37
C SER A 607 -43.26 -1.12 32.02
N TYR A 608 -42.67 -0.62 30.93
CA TYR A 608 -43.27 -0.65 29.60
C TYR A 608 -42.90 -1.90 28.79
N CYS A 609 -41.73 -2.50 29.04
CA CYS A 609 -41.20 -3.65 28.30
C CYS A 609 -40.79 -4.79 29.26
N PRO A 610 -41.75 -5.52 29.87
CA PRO A 610 -41.44 -6.58 30.84
C PRO A 610 -40.70 -7.78 30.23
N ASN A 611 -40.96 -8.08 28.95
CA ASN A 611 -40.37 -9.24 28.26
C ASN A 611 -38.92 -9.01 27.80
N SER A 612 -38.38 -7.78 27.92
CA SER A 612 -37.03 -7.49 27.44
C SER A 612 -35.97 -7.82 28.48
N GLU A 613 -35.26 -8.91 28.22
CA GLU A 613 -34.26 -9.50 29.10
C GLU A 613 -33.04 -8.61 29.33
N ILE A 614 -32.56 -7.97 28.27
CA ILE A 614 -31.35 -7.13 28.28
C ILE A 614 -31.57 -5.90 29.17
N LEU A 615 -32.75 -5.30 29.15
CA LEU A 615 -33.07 -4.14 29.98
C LEU A 615 -33.07 -4.48 31.47
N TRP A 616 -33.61 -5.65 31.85
CA TRP A 616 -33.54 -6.14 33.23
C TRP A 616 -32.10 -6.39 33.68
N LEU A 617 -31.28 -6.98 32.82
CA LEU A 617 -29.86 -7.22 33.10
C LEU A 617 -29.07 -5.92 33.24
N MET A 618 -29.34 -4.93 32.39
CA MET A 618 -28.73 -3.60 32.50
C MET A 618 -29.15 -2.89 33.78
N TYR A 619 -30.43 -3.00 34.16
CA TYR A 619 -30.93 -2.42 35.40
C TYR A 619 -30.29 -3.04 36.64
N ALA A 620 -30.18 -4.37 36.67
CA ALA A 620 -29.46 -5.08 37.73
C ALA A 620 -27.96 -4.72 37.76
N LYS A 621 -27.30 -4.60 36.59
CA LYS A 621 -25.88 -4.21 36.48
C LYS A 621 -25.65 -2.78 36.98
N HIS A 622 -26.52 -1.82 36.64
CA HIS A 622 -26.38 -0.44 37.08
C HIS A 622 -26.43 -0.32 38.61
N LYS A 623 -27.43 -0.93 39.24
CA LYS A 623 -27.56 -0.96 40.71
C LYS A 623 -26.41 -1.68 41.40
N TRP A 624 -25.87 -2.72 40.75
CA TRP A 624 -24.70 -3.42 41.25
C TRP A 624 -23.43 -2.57 41.20
N VAL A 625 -23.23 -1.78 40.14
CA VAL A 625 -22.09 -0.84 40.02
C VAL A 625 -22.20 0.30 41.04
N GLU A 626 -23.41 0.75 41.37
CA GLU A 626 -23.66 1.70 42.46
C GLU A 626 -23.36 1.13 43.86
N GLY A 627 -23.17 -0.20 43.98
CA GLY A 627 -22.86 -0.90 45.23
C GLY A 627 -24.09 -1.45 45.97
N ASP A 628 -25.30 -1.25 45.46
CA ASP A 628 -26.53 -1.77 46.06
C ASP A 628 -26.87 -3.18 45.54
N VAL A 629 -26.36 -4.17 46.26
CA VAL A 629 -26.52 -5.60 45.97
C VAL A 629 -27.96 -6.06 46.25
N GLU A 630 -28.61 -5.52 47.27
CA GLU A 630 -29.96 -5.95 47.69
C GLU A 630 -31.02 -5.49 46.71
N SER A 631 -30.97 -4.21 46.30
CA SER A 631 -31.86 -3.71 45.24
C SER A 631 -31.65 -4.44 43.92
N SER A 632 -30.40 -4.78 43.57
CA SER A 632 -30.10 -5.57 42.37
C SER A 632 -30.72 -6.98 42.44
N ARG A 633 -30.70 -7.63 43.60
CA ARG A 633 -31.38 -8.92 43.85
C ARG A 633 -32.90 -8.79 43.73
N ASP A 634 -33.49 -7.73 44.27
CA ASP A 634 -34.92 -7.48 44.17
C ASP A 634 -35.37 -7.16 42.74
N ILE A 635 -34.50 -6.54 41.95
CA ILE A 635 -34.72 -6.35 40.52
C ILE A 635 -34.68 -7.69 39.79
N LEU A 636 -33.69 -8.53 40.06
CA LEU A 636 -33.56 -9.85 39.43
C LEU A 636 -34.65 -10.82 39.86
N SER A 637 -35.12 -10.75 41.11
CA SER A 637 -36.25 -11.56 41.59
C SER A 637 -37.54 -11.15 40.88
N ARG A 638 -37.80 -9.84 40.73
CA ARG A 638 -38.90 -9.32 39.90
C ARG A 638 -38.75 -9.75 38.45
N ALA A 639 -37.56 -9.69 37.89
CA ALA A 639 -37.29 -10.13 36.53
C ALA A 639 -37.58 -11.63 36.34
N LEU A 640 -37.25 -12.48 37.33
CA LEU A 640 -37.53 -13.92 37.32
C LEU A 640 -39.02 -14.24 37.45
N THR A 641 -39.81 -13.40 38.14
CA THR A 641 -41.27 -13.57 38.21
C THR A 641 -41.96 -13.19 36.91
N MET A 642 -41.41 -12.20 36.17
CA MET A 642 -41.99 -11.75 34.91
C MET A 642 -41.52 -12.60 33.72
N ASN A 643 -40.28 -13.11 33.77
CA ASN A 643 -39.64 -13.89 32.71
C ASN A 643 -39.19 -15.26 33.24
N GLU A 644 -40.16 -16.14 33.50
CA GLU A 644 -39.95 -17.41 34.22
C GLU A 644 -39.07 -18.42 33.46
N ASN A 645 -39.01 -18.32 32.13
CA ASN A 645 -38.31 -19.28 31.26
C ASN A 645 -36.91 -18.84 30.82
N ASN A 646 -36.48 -17.62 31.20
CA ASN A 646 -35.28 -17.05 30.61
C ASN A 646 -33.98 -17.45 31.34
N GLU A 647 -33.08 -18.07 30.57
CA GLU A 647 -31.74 -18.48 30.96
C GLU A 647 -30.87 -17.30 31.47
N ALA A 648 -30.86 -16.17 30.76
CA ALA A 648 -29.87 -15.11 30.98
C ALA A 648 -30.03 -14.42 32.35
N ILE A 649 -31.27 -14.20 32.79
CA ILE A 649 -31.59 -13.60 34.09
C ILE A 649 -31.20 -14.55 35.23
N SER A 650 -31.49 -15.84 35.10
CA SER A 650 -31.13 -16.84 36.11
C SER A 650 -29.61 -16.96 36.28
N LEU A 651 -28.86 -16.89 35.17
CA LEU A 651 -27.40 -16.91 35.19
C LEU A 651 -26.81 -15.63 35.78
N ALA A 652 -27.42 -14.47 35.52
CA ALA A 652 -27.00 -13.21 36.11
C ALA A 652 -27.21 -13.19 37.63
N ALA A 653 -28.35 -13.70 38.12
CA ALA A 653 -28.59 -13.88 39.55
C ALA A 653 -27.56 -14.81 40.20
N ALA A 654 -27.27 -15.95 39.58
CA ALA A 654 -26.23 -16.86 40.05
C ALA A 654 -24.82 -16.24 40.00
N LYS A 655 -24.54 -15.33 39.07
CA LYS A 655 -23.28 -14.59 39.00
C LYS A 655 -23.16 -13.60 40.15
N LEU A 656 -24.21 -12.82 40.40
CA LEU A 656 -24.25 -11.84 41.48
C LEU A 656 -24.00 -12.52 42.84
N ASP A 657 -24.73 -13.59 43.14
CA ASP A 657 -24.55 -14.30 44.42
C ASP A 657 -23.19 -14.99 44.57
N LYS A 658 -22.54 -15.32 43.45
CA LYS A 658 -21.18 -15.85 43.44
C LYS A 658 -20.14 -14.77 43.75
N GLU A 659 -20.33 -13.55 43.25
CA GLU A 659 -19.44 -12.41 43.52
C GLU A 659 -19.63 -11.89 44.95
N THR A 660 -20.82 -12.03 45.53
CA THR A 660 -21.09 -11.70 46.95
C THR A 660 -20.70 -12.83 47.92
N HIS A 661 -20.03 -13.89 47.44
CA HIS A 661 -19.60 -15.07 48.22
C HIS A 661 -20.74 -15.88 48.89
N GLU A 662 -21.99 -15.72 48.48
CA GLU A 662 -23.15 -16.45 49.02
C GLU A 662 -23.41 -17.74 48.22
N TYR A 663 -22.46 -18.67 48.28
CA TYR A 663 -22.46 -19.87 47.43
C TYR A 663 -23.66 -20.80 47.64
N ASP A 664 -24.21 -20.88 48.85
CA ASP A 664 -25.34 -21.76 49.15
C ASP A 664 -26.67 -21.28 48.55
N ARG A 665 -26.86 -19.95 48.46
CA ARG A 665 -28.01 -19.38 47.74
C ARG A 665 -27.82 -19.56 46.24
N ALA A 666 -26.62 -19.32 45.74
CA ALA A 666 -26.27 -19.55 44.34
C ALA A 666 -26.53 -21.02 43.91
N ARG A 667 -26.21 -22.01 44.76
CA ARG A 667 -26.56 -23.43 44.51
C ARG A 667 -28.07 -23.63 44.37
N LYS A 668 -28.86 -23.13 45.32
CA LYS A 668 -30.33 -23.23 45.29
C LYS A 668 -30.93 -22.55 44.08
N LEU A 669 -30.40 -21.39 43.68
CA LEU A 669 -30.82 -20.70 42.46
C LEU A 669 -30.47 -21.48 41.20
N LEU A 670 -29.28 -22.08 41.13
CA LEU A 670 -28.86 -22.91 40.00
C LEU A 670 -29.65 -24.23 39.93
N GLU A 671 -30.01 -24.83 41.07
CA GLU A 671 -30.92 -25.99 41.12
C GLU A 671 -32.31 -25.62 40.59
N LYS A 672 -32.86 -24.47 41.03
CA LYS A 672 -34.10 -23.92 40.48
C LYS A 672 -33.98 -23.60 38.98
N ALA A 673 -32.83 -23.13 38.52
CA ALA A 673 -32.59 -22.86 37.11
C ALA A 673 -32.46 -24.15 36.29
N ARG A 674 -31.92 -25.24 36.85
CA ARG A 674 -31.86 -26.55 36.18
C ARG A 674 -33.25 -27.13 35.95
N THR A 675 -34.13 -27.04 36.95
CA THR A 675 -35.50 -27.56 36.83
C THR A 675 -36.36 -26.73 35.89
N ARG A 676 -36.14 -25.41 35.83
CA ARG A 676 -36.92 -24.50 34.99
C ARG A 676 -36.42 -24.39 33.55
N CYS A 677 -35.11 -24.23 33.35
CA CYS A 677 -34.54 -23.88 32.05
C CYS A 677 -33.74 -25.01 31.37
N ASN A 678 -33.38 -26.10 32.08
CA ASN A 678 -32.57 -27.25 31.62
C ASN A 678 -31.55 -26.97 30.48
N THR A 679 -30.89 -25.82 30.49
CA THR A 679 -30.02 -25.39 29.39
C THR A 679 -28.58 -25.83 29.65
N PRO A 680 -27.79 -26.23 28.63
CA PRO A 680 -26.40 -26.67 28.81
C PRO A 680 -25.51 -25.66 29.54
N LYS A 681 -25.76 -24.36 29.35
CA LYS A 681 -25.01 -23.26 29.99
C LYS A 681 -25.28 -23.15 31.50
N VAL A 682 -26.50 -23.44 31.97
CA VAL A 682 -26.84 -23.50 33.40
C VAL A 682 -26.09 -24.65 34.07
N TRP A 683 -26.07 -25.83 33.42
CA TRP A 683 -25.26 -26.96 33.86
C TRP A 683 -23.78 -26.62 33.92
N MET A 684 -23.23 -26.02 32.87
CA MET A 684 -21.85 -25.54 32.83
C MET A 684 -21.53 -24.61 34.01
N LYS A 685 -22.37 -23.61 34.29
CA LYS A 685 -22.16 -22.64 35.37
C LYS A 685 -22.23 -23.28 36.75
N SER A 686 -23.10 -24.27 36.90
CA SER A 686 -23.21 -25.01 38.15
C SER A 686 -22.01 -25.91 38.42
N VAL A 687 -21.44 -26.54 37.39
CA VAL A 687 -20.17 -27.26 37.49
C VAL A 687 -19.02 -26.28 37.78
N GLN A 688 -19.01 -25.11 37.15
CA GLN A 688 -18.01 -24.07 37.42
C GLN A 688 -18.05 -23.57 38.87
N LEU A 689 -19.24 -23.47 39.48
CA LEU A 689 -19.38 -23.08 40.88
C LEU A 689 -18.72 -24.11 41.81
N GLU A 690 -19.01 -25.41 41.64
CA GLU A 690 -18.37 -26.45 42.45
C GLU A 690 -16.87 -26.59 42.18
N ARG A 691 -16.42 -26.33 40.94
CA ARG A 691 -15.00 -26.27 40.59
C ARG A 691 -14.27 -25.16 41.34
N GLN A 692 -14.89 -23.98 41.50
CA GLN A 692 -14.29 -22.89 42.27
C GLN A 692 -14.21 -23.20 43.77
N LEU A 693 -15.20 -23.90 44.30
CA LEU A 693 -15.20 -24.37 45.68
C LEU A 693 -14.29 -25.59 45.91
N LYS A 694 -13.57 -26.05 44.87
CA LYS A 694 -12.68 -27.22 44.87
C LYS A 694 -13.37 -28.54 45.24
N ASN A 695 -14.69 -28.62 45.12
CA ASN A 695 -15.48 -29.83 45.34
C ASN A 695 -15.50 -30.70 44.07
N TYR A 696 -14.37 -31.29 43.72
CA TYR A 696 -14.20 -32.00 42.45
C TYR A 696 -15.11 -33.22 42.28
N GLU A 697 -15.45 -33.93 43.36
CA GLU A 697 -16.32 -35.12 43.30
C GLU A 697 -17.75 -34.76 42.91
N LYS A 698 -18.36 -33.80 43.61
CA LYS A 698 -19.69 -33.28 43.27
C LYS A 698 -19.69 -32.64 41.88
N ALA A 699 -18.61 -31.97 41.49
CA ALA A 699 -18.48 -31.39 40.16
C ALA A 699 -18.49 -32.46 39.07
N LEU A 700 -17.80 -33.60 39.27
CA LEU A 700 -17.80 -34.72 38.32
C LEU A 700 -19.17 -35.38 38.23
N GLU A 701 -19.86 -35.63 39.35
CA GLU A 701 -21.23 -36.17 39.32
C GLU A 701 -22.20 -35.25 38.58
N LEU A 702 -22.05 -33.93 38.76
CA LEU A 702 -22.87 -32.95 38.05
C LEU A 702 -22.53 -32.88 36.56
N VAL A 703 -21.26 -33.08 36.19
CA VAL A 703 -20.83 -33.18 34.80
C VAL A 703 -21.39 -34.44 34.15
N ASP A 704 -21.29 -35.59 34.80
CA ASP A 704 -21.76 -36.86 34.24
C ASP A 704 -23.28 -36.81 34.03
N LYS A 705 -24.04 -36.30 35.02
CA LYS A 705 -25.48 -36.01 34.86
C LYS A 705 -25.76 -35.02 33.73
N ALA A 706 -24.93 -33.99 33.58
CA ALA A 706 -25.09 -33.01 32.51
C ALA A 706 -24.76 -33.61 31.13
N LEU A 707 -23.81 -34.54 31.04
CA LEU A 707 -23.44 -35.23 29.81
C LEU A 707 -24.48 -36.28 29.40
N GLU A 708 -25.19 -36.89 30.36
CA GLU A 708 -26.33 -37.76 30.07
C GLU A 708 -27.49 -36.97 29.42
N ILE A 709 -27.76 -35.76 29.92
CA ILE A 709 -28.84 -34.91 29.42
C ILE A 709 -28.42 -34.18 28.14
N HIS A 710 -27.18 -33.69 28.07
CA HIS A 710 -26.65 -32.89 26.97
C HIS A 710 -25.31 -33.45 26.42
N PRO A 711 -25.33 -34.60 25.70
CA PRO A 711 -24.11 -35.23 25.19
C PRO A 711 -23.36 -34.40 24.14
N TYR A 712 -24.09 -33.57 23.38
CA TYR A 712 -23.57 -32.79 22.25
C TYR A 712 -22.95 -31.44 22.66
N PHE A 713 -22.82 -31.12 23.95
CA PHE A 713 -22.28 -29.84 24.38
C PHE A 713 -20.77 -29.93 24.69
N ASP A 714 -19.96 -29.34 23.81
CA ASP A 714 -18.49 -29.37 23.83
C ASP A 714 -17.84 -28.85 25.12
N LYS A 715 -18.36 -27.76 25.69
CA LYS A 715 -17.76 -27.14 26.89
C LYS A 715 -17.88 -28.03 28.14
N LEU A 716 -18.90 -28.89 28.23
CA LEU A 716 -19.01 -29.84 29.35
C LEU A 716 -17.89 -30.88 29.27
N TRP A 717 -17.59 -31.40 28.08
CA TRP A 717 -16.44 -32.30 27.85
C TRP A 717 -15.09 -31.63 28.14
N MET A 718 -14.95 -30.34 27.81
CA MET A 718 -13.74 -29.58 28.16
C MET A 718 -13.58 -29.43 29.67
N ILE A 719 -14.66 -29.10 30.38
CA ILE A 719 -14.62 -28.95 31.84
C ILE A 719 -14.40 -30.29 32.53
N SER A 720 -14.97 -31.38 32.01
CA SER A 720 -14.79 -32.73 32.55
C SER A 720 -13.32 -33.16 32.50
N GLY A 721 -12.67 -32.98 31.35
CA GLY A 721 -11.25 -33.29 31.18
C GLY A 721 -10.36 -32.42 32.07
N GLN A 722 -10.67 -31.13 32.21
CA GLN A 722 -9.93 -30.24 33.12
C GLN A 722 -10.11 -30.59 34.60
N LEU A 723 -11.34 -30.95 35.02
CA LEU A 723 -11.61 -31.39 36.39
C LEU A 723 -10.83 -32.66 36.74
N LYS A 724 -10.70 -33.60 35.81
CA LYS A 724 -9.91 -34.83 35.99
C LYS A 724 -8.41 -34.55 36.13
N LEU A 725 -7.90 -33.53 35.46
CA LEU A 725 -6.51 -33.06 35.60
C LEU A 725 -6.24 -32.32 36.91
N GLU A 726 -7.23 -31.59 37.43
CA GLU A 726 -7.14 -30.83 38.68
C GLU A 726 -7.38 -31.67 39.94
N LYS A 727 -8.03 -32.84 39.81
CA LYS A 727 -8.22 -33.79 40.90
C LYS A 727 -6.87 -34.24 41.45
N HIS A 728 -6.73 -34.26 42.78
CA HIS A 728 -5.61 -34.91 43.46
C HIS A 728 -6.06 -36.30 43.91
N PRO A 729 -5.50 -37.41 43.39
CA PRO A 729 -4.37 -37.57 42.45
C PRO A 729 -4.74 -37.32 40.97
N LYS A 730 -3.78 -36.84 40.17
CA LYS A 730 -3.98 -36.47 38.76
C LYS A 730 -4.33 -37.70 37.91
N ASP A 731 -5.55 -37.75 37.40
CA ASP A 731 -6.01 -38.82 36.51
C ASP A 731 -5.84 -38.42 35.04
N VAL A 732 -4.63 -38.64 34.52
CA VAL A 732 -4.29 -38.28 33.14
C VAL A 732 -4.90 -39.25 32.12
N GLU A 733 -4.99 -40.54 32.47
CA GLU A 733 -5.59 -41.55 31.59
C GLU A 733 -7.09 -41.33 31.45
N GLY A 734 -7.80 -41.09 32.55
CA GLY A 734 -9.22 -40.75 32.53
C GLY A 734 -9.52 -39.45 31.76
N ALA A 735 -8.63 -38.46 31.83
CA ALA A 735 -8.74 -37.23 31.03
C ALA A 735 -8.57 -37.49 29.53
N THR A 736 -7.59 -38.32 29.12
CA THR A 736 -7.42 -38.69 27.71
C THR A 736 -8.62 -39.43 27.15
N LEU A 737 -9.25 -40.31 27.95
CA LEU A 737 -10.44 -41.05 27.57
C LEU A 737 -11.63 -40.11 27.40
N THR A 738 -11.85 -39.18 28.32
CA THR A 738 -12.94 -38.19 28.20
C THR A 738 -12.75 -37.27 27.00
N TYR A 739 -11.52 -36.87 26.69
CA TYR A 739 -11.28 -36.07 25.49
C TYR A 739 -11.49 -36.87 24.21
N LYS A 740 -11.10 -38.15 24.18
CA LYS A 740 -11.38 -39.04 23.03
C LYS A 740 -12.88 -39.22 22.81
N GLN A 741 -13.63 -39.52 23.88
CA GLN A 741 -15.09 -39.65 23.84
C GLN A 741 -15.76 -38.33 23.44
N GLY A 742 -15.28 -37.20 23.97
CA GLY A 742 -15.73 -35.87 23.60
C GLY A 742 -15.46 -35.54 22.13
N VAL A 743 -14.32 -35.95 21.59
CA VAL A 743 -13.92 -35.74 20.19
C VAL A 743 -14.71 -36.62 19.21
N GLU A 744 -15.15 -37.80 19.65
CA GLU A 744 -16.02 -38.68 18.87
C GLU A 744 -17.47 -38.16 18.84
N THR A 745 -17.97 -37.69 19.98
CA THR A 745 -19.32 -37.13 20.12
C THR A 745 -19.46 -35.74 19.53
N CYS A 746 -18.45 -34.88 19.70
CA CYS A 746 -18.40 -33.50 19.22
C CYS A 746 -17.21 -33.26 18.27
N PRO A 747 -17.27 -33.70 17.01
CA PRO A 747 -16.19 -33.46 16.04
C PRO A 747 -16.00 -31.99 15.63
N TRP A 748 -17.03 -31.14 15.81
CA TRP A 748 -17.03 -29.75 15.32
C TRP A 748 -16.31 -28.76 16.25
N SER A 749 -16.14 -29.08 17.53
CA SER A 749 -15.53 -28.15 18.48
C SER A 749 -14.02 -28.14 18.37
N VAL A 750 -13.46 -27.09 17.80
CA VAL A 750 -12.00 -26.90 17.66
C VAL A 750 -11.31 -26.83 19.02
N ASN A 751 -11.89 -26.14 20.01
CA ASN A 751 -11.29 -25.98 21.34
C ASN A 751 -11.06 -27.32 22.07
N LEU A 752 -11.94 -28.30 21.86
CA LEU A 752 -11.81 -29.63 22.44
C LEU A 752 -10.63 -30.40 21.81
N TRP A 753 -10.48 -30.31 20.49
CA TRP A 753 -9.30 -30.83 19.79
C TRP A 753 -8.03 -30.18 20.30
N LEU A 754 -8.01 -28.85 20.46
CA LEU A 754 -6.85 -28.12 20.98
C LEU A 754 -6.46 -28.60 22.39
N LEU A 755 -7.42 -28.74 23.32
CA LEU A 755 -7.14 -29.27 24.66
C LEU A 755 -6.62 -30.71 24.61
N SER A 756 -7.17 -31.55 23.73
CA SER A 756 -6.68 -32.92 23.55
C SER A 756 -5.24 -32.95 23.04
N ILE A 757 -4.89 -32.06 22.11
CA ILE A 757 -3.55 -31.94 21.54
C ILE A 757 -2.59 -31.37 22.59
N GLU A 758 -2.98 -30.34 23.34
CA GLU A 758 -2.16 -29.75 24.40
C GLU A 758 -1.85 -30.77 25.50
N LEU A 759 -2.81 -31.60 25.90
CA LEU A 759 -2.56 -32.67 26.86
C LEU A 759 -1.52 -33.67 26.33
N GLN A 760 -1.54 -34.00 25.04
CA GLN A 760 -0.55 -34.90 24.44
C GLN A 760 0.83 -34.25 24.31
N ILE A 761 0.89 -32.93 24.08
CA ILE A 761 2.12 -32.15 24.11
C ILE A 761 2.72 -32.14 25.53
N GLU A 762 1.89 -31.94 26.56
CA GLU A 762 2.32 -32.01 27.97
C GLU A 762 2.87 -33.40 28.34
N LEU A 763 2.29 -34.46 27.77
CA LEU A 763 2.77 -35.84 27.88
C LEU A 763 4.01 -36.14 27.00
N LYS A 764 4.46 -35.19 26.17
CA LYS A 764 5.56 -35.31 25.20
C LYS A 764 5.35 -36.42 24.14
N GLU A 765 4.12 -36.86 23.93
CA GLU A 765 3.78 -37.86 22.90
C GLU A 765 3.48 -37.18 21.55
N PHE A 766 4.49 -36.52 20.96
CA PHE A 766 4.34 -35.72 19.73
C PHE A 766 3.79 -36.50 18.53
N ALA A 767 4.06 -37.82 18.45
CA ALA A 767 3.53 -38.67 17.37
C ALA A 767 2.00 -38.82 17.45
N LYS A 768 1.46 -39.00 18.67
CA LYS A 768 0.00 -39.06 18.89
C LYS A 768 -0.63 -37.69 18.71
N ALA A 769 0.06 -36.62 19.11
CA ALA A 769 -0.37 -35.24 18.87
C ALA A 769 -0.48 -34.92 17.37
N ARG A 770 0.52 -35.29 16.55
CA ARG A 770 0.49 -35.17 15.08
C ARG A 770 -0.67 -35.95 14.48
N ALA A 771 -0.85 -37.20 14.90
CA ALA A 771 -1.97 -38.02 14.43
C ALA A 771 -3.31 -37.38 14.78
N LEU A 772 -3.48 -36.85 16.00
CA LEU A 772 -4.68 -36.14 16.41
C LEU A 772 -4.91 -34.87 15.58
N VAL A 773 -3.88 -34.08 15.32
CA VAL A 773 -3.97 -32.89 14.43
C VAL A 773 -4.45 -33.28 13.04
N GLU A 774 -3.88 -34.33 12.43
CA GLU A 774 -4.31 -34.78 11.10
C GLU A 774 -5.72 -35.39 11.12
N THR A 775 -6.11 -36.10 12.18
CA THR A 775 -7.50 -36.57 12.33
C THR A 775 -8.49 -35.42 12.52
N ALA A 776 -8.12 -34.39 13.28
CA ALA A 776 -8.92 -33.18 13.47
C ALA A 776 -9.09 -32.45 12.14
N LYS A 777 -8.00 -32.23 11.40
CA LYS A 777 -8.03 -31.65 10.06
C LYS A 777 -8.93 -32.43 9.11
N ASN A 778 -8.81 -33.75 9.08
CA ASN A 778 -9.63 -34.60 8.20
C ASN A 778 -11.11 -34.53 8.57
N LYS A 779 -11.46 -34.61 9.86
CA LYS A 779 -12.84 -34.50 10.33
C LYS A 779 -13.42 -33.11 10.07
N ILE A 780 -12.66 -32.05 10.29
CA ILE A 780 -13.08 -30.67 10.00
C ILE A 780 -13.24 -30.46 8.49
N ARG A 781 -12.33 -31.00 7.67
CA ARG A 781 -12.44 -30.98 6.20
C ARG A 781 -13.69 -31.73 5.69
N THR A 782 -14.09 -32.81 6.35
CA THR A 782 -15.33 -33.51 6.03
C THR A 782 -16.58 -32.71 6.42
N ILE A 783 -16.49 -31.87 7.46
CA ILE A 783 -17.57 -30.97 7.90
C ILE A 783 -17.67 -29.74 6.98
N LEU A 784 -16.53 -29.17 6.56
CA LEU A 784 -16.44 -27.94 5.74
C LEU A 784 -16.70 -28.12 4.23
N GLY A 785 -17.13 -29.31 3.78
CA GLY A 785 -17.24 -29.65 2.37
C GLY A 785 -17.91 -28.58 1.47
N SER A 786 -17.23 -28.26 0.36
CA SER A 786 -17.53 -27.27 -0.72
C SER A 786 -17.22 -25.77 -0.49
N ASN A 787 -16.99 -25.30 0.74
CA ASN A 787 -16.73 -23.86 1.01
C ASN A 787 -15.25 -23.46 1.11
N ILE A 788 -14.30 -24.41 1.08
CA ILE A 788 -12.89 -24.09 0.86
C ILE A 788 -12.76 -23.74 -0.61
N LYS A 789 -12.40 -22.49 -0.93
CA LYS A 789 -12.07 -22.04 -2.30
C LYS A 789 -11.11 -23.07 -2.89
N LYS A 790 -11.63 -23.94 -3.76
CA LYS A 790 -10.79 -24.87 -4.53
C LYS A 790 -9.88 -24.00 -5.37
N ASN A 791 -8.60 -23.94 -5.02
CA ASN A 791 -7.58 -23.64 -6.01
C ASN A 791 -7.73 -24.72 -7.09
N THR A 792 -7.92 -24.30 -8.34
CA THR A 792 -8.41 -25.16 -9.43
C THR A 792 -7.47 -26.30 -9.83
N ASP A 793 -6.29 -26.42 -9.21
CA ASP A 793 -5.17 -27.16 -9.78
C ASP A 793 -4.72 -28.39 -8.99
N ILE A 794 -5.55 -28.95 -8.09
CA ILE A 794 -5.24 -30.27 -7.49
C ILE A 794 -6.46 -31.19 -7.52
N THR A 795 -6.45 -32.09 -8.51
CA THR A 795 -7.42 -33.17 -8.66
C THR A 795 -7.18 -34.32 -7.68
N LYS A 796 -8.29 -34.79 -7.10
CA LYS A 796 -8.61 -36.17 -6.68
C LYS A 796 -7.73 -36.83 -5.62
N VAL A 797 -8.15 -36.69 -4.36
CA VAL A 797 -8.13 -37.81 -3.41
C VAL A 797 -9.57 -38.05 -2.96
N GLN A 798 -10.07 -39.24 -3.27
CA GLN A 798 -11.38 -39.71 -2.81
C GLN A 798 -11.30 -39.98 -1.30
N THR A 799 -12.14 -39.29 -0.52
CA THR A 799 -12.64 -39.82 0.74
C THR A 799 -14.15 -39.77 0.69
N LYS A 800 -14.80 -40.89 1.07
CA LYS A 800 -16.26 -41.08 1.06
C LYS A 800 -16.94 -39.90 1.77
N VAL A 801 -17.80 -39.22 1.02
CA VAL A 801 -18.71 -38.18 1.51
C VAL A 801 -19.74 -38.84 2.43
N LEU A 802 -19.74 -38.50 3.73
CA LEU A 802 -20.90 -38.75 4.58
C LEU A 802 -22.02 -37.77 4.18
N SER A 803 -23.26 -38.22 4.29
CA SER A 803 -24.41 -37.52 3.69
C SER A 803 -24.77 -36.22 4.42
N ASN A 804 -25.15 -35.17 3.67
CA ASN A 804 -25.66 -33.89 4.22
C ASN A 804 -26.87 -34.07 5.17
N SER A 805 -27.57 -35.21 5.08
CA SER A 805 -28.67 -35.60 5.98
C SER A 805 -28.23 -36.00 7.38
N GLU A 806 -27.01 -36.50 7.57
CA GLU A 806 -26.48 -36.86 8.90
C GLU A 806 -25.94 -35.63 9.62
N LEU A 807 -25.25 -34.73 8.90
CA LEU A 807 -24.84 -33.43 9.42
C LEU A 807 -26.05 -32.56 9.81
N SER A 808 -27.11 -32.58 8.99
CA SER A 808 -28.37 -31.90 9.33
C SER A 808 -29.13 -32.57 10.48
N ARG A 809 -29.06 -33.90 10.64
CA ARG A 809 -29.64 -34.60 11.80
C ARG A 809 -28.87 -34.33 13.10
N MET A 810 -27.55 -34.23 13.03
CA MET A 810 -26.69 -33.93 14.19
C MET A 810 -26.80 -32.46 14.62
N ALA A 811 -26.97 -31.52 13.67
CA ALA A 811 -27.30 -30.13 13.97
C ALA A 811 -28.73 -29.97 14.52
N LYS A 812 -29.70 -30.77 14.03
CA LYS A 812 -31.07 -30.84 14.57
C LYS A 812 -31.17 -31.42 15.99
N LEU A 813 -30.16 -32.15 16.45
CA LEU A 813 -30.12 -32.78 17.77
C LEU A 813 -29.40 -31.92 18.82
N SER A 814 -28.69 -30.87 18.42
CA SER A 814 -27.89 -30.05 19.34
C SER A 814 -28.62 -28.83 19.89
N MET A 815 -29.69 -28.33 19.25
CA MET A 815 -30.47 -27.18 19.74
C MET A 815 -31.94 -27.24 19.30
N ASP A 816 -32.87 -27.08 20.25
CA ASP A 816 -34.31 -26.85 20.01
C ASP A 816 -34.57 -25.45 19.39
N SER A 817 -34.01 -25.16 18.23
CA SER A 817 -34.33 -23.96 17.45
C SER A 817 -34.09 -24.21 15.95
N ASP A 818 -35.12 -23.98 15.13
CA ASP A 818 -35.14 -24.19 13.68
C ASP A 818 -34.32 -23.17 12.86
N ASP A 819 -33.44 -22.37 13.49
CA ASP A 819 -32.81 -21.21 12.85
C ASP A 819 -31.59 -21.58 11.99
N PRO A 820 -31.65 -21.41 10.64
CA PRO A 820 -30.55 -21.72 9.72
C PRO A 820 -29.29 -20.85 9.94
N ASP A 821 -29.45 -19.70 10.58
CA ASP A 821 -28.37 -18.75 10.85
C ASP A 821 -27.45 -19.21 11.99
N SER A 822 -27.95 -20.02 12.93
CA SER A 822 -27.14 -20.64 13.99
C SER A 822 -26.12 -21.66 13.43
N VAL A 823 -26.50 -22.37 12.37
CA VAL A 823 -25.63 -23.33 11.66
C VAL A 823 -24.57 -22.58 10.84
N LYS A 824 -24.92 -21.45 10.23
CA LYS A 824 -23.94 -20.57 9.57
C LYS A 824 -22.95 -19.99 10.58
N GLU A 825 -23.43 -19.50 11.72
CA GLU A 825 -22.60 -18.98 12.80
C GLU A 825 -21.66 -20.07 13.36
N MET A 826 -22.14 -21.32 13.48
CA MET A 826 -21.30 -22.46 13.83
C MET A 826 -20.23 -22.74 12.76
N ILE A 827 -20.58 -22.72 11.48
CA ILE A 827 -19.63 -22.91 10.37
C ILE A 827 -18.59 -21.77 10.33
N GLU A 828 -19.00 -20.52 10.53
CA GLU A 828 -18.10 -19.35 10.60
C GLU A 828 -17.18 -19.40 11.83
N ASN A 829 -17.70 -19.84 12.99
CA ASN A 829 -16.90 -20.07 14.19
C ASN A 829 -15.88 -21.22 14.00
N ILE A 830 -16.25 -22.26 13.25
CA ILE A 830 -15.33 -23.35 12.92
C ILE A 830 -14.27 -22.88 11.92
N ILE A 831 -14.66 -22.10 10.90
CA ILE A 831 -13.72 -21.52 9.91
C ILE A 831 -12.69 -20.63 10.61
N SER A 832 -13.15 -19.72 11.50
CA SER A 832 -12.26 -18.81 12.24
C SER A 832 -11.33 -19.52 13.23
N GLN A 833 -11.75 -20.65 13.80
CA GLN A 833 -10.94 -21.42 14.75
C GLN A 833 -10.08 -22.50 14.06
N CYS A 834 -10.38 -22.90 12.82
CA CYS A 834 -9.61 -23.90 12.07
C CYS A 834 -8.12 -23.53 11.97
N ASP A 835 -7.85 -22.23 11.84
CA ASP A 835 -6.52 -21.64 11.83
C ASP A 835 -5.68 -22.05 13.06
N LEU A 836 -6.30 -22.19 14.23
CA LEU A 836 -5.64 -22.55 15.47
C LEU A 836 -5.11 -23.99 15.44
N ILE A 837 -5.81 -24.91 14.77
CA ILE A 837 -5.37 -26.31 14.65
C ILE A 837 -4.13 -26.40 13.75
N TRP A 838 -4.13 -25.64 12.64
CA TRP A 838 -2.96 -25.51 11.79
C TRP A 838 -1.79 -24.88 12.54
N LEU A 839 -2.05 -23.84 13.32
CA LEU A 839 -1.04 -23.21 14.17
C LEU A 839 -0.46 -24.19 15.21
N LYS A 840 -1.30 -24.98 15.89
CA LYS A 840 -0.82 -26.04 16.80
C LYS A 840 0.01 -27.12 16.09
N GLY A 841 -0.38 -27.50 14.87
CA GLY A 841 0.44 -28.39 14.05
C GLY A 841 1.84 -27.82 13.80
N VAL A 842 1.92 -26.52 13.47
CA VAL A 842 3.20 -25.81 13.30
C VAL A 842 3.97 -25.70 14.62
N GLU A 843 3.30 -25.42 15.74
CA GLU A 843 3.92 -25.41 17.08
C GLU A 843 4.57 -26.76 17.41
N ILE A 844 3.87 -27.88 17.16
CA ILE A 844 4.43 -29.22 17.39
C ILE A 844 5.72 -29.40 16.57
N GLU A 845 5.73 -29.03 15.29
CA GLU A 845 6.94 -29.15 14.46
C GLU A 845 8.09 -28.28 14.97
N MET A 846 7.79 -27.07 15.45
CA MET A 846 8.77 -26.18 16.08
C MET A 846 9.33 -26.76 17.39
N GLU A 847 8.48 -27.35 18.25
CA GLU A 847 8.91 -28.00 19.49
C GLU A 847 9.75 -29.25 19.23
N THR A 848 9.52 -29.95 18.11
CA THR A 848 10.40 -31.05 17.67
C THR A 848 11.72 -30.59 17.05
N GLY A 849 11.91 -29.28 16.85
CA GLY A 849 13.15 -28.66 16.36
C GLY A 849 13.36 -28.73 14.84
N VAL A 850 12.40 -29.22 14.07
CA VAL A 850 12.52 -29.33 12.61
C VAL A 850 11.85 -28.12 11.94
N HIS A 851 12.60 -27.02 11.83
CA HIS A 851 12.11 -25.76 11.24
C HIS A 851 11.61 -25.91 9.79
N GLU A 852 12.23 -26.76 8.98
CA GLU A 852 11.82 -27.02 7.59
C GLU A 852 10.40 -27.60 7.51
N ASN A 853 10.06 -28.51 8.43
CA ASN A 853 8.72 -29.10 8.51
C ASN A 853 7.69 -28.05 8.96
N ALA A 854 8.09 -27.11 9.83
CA ALA A 854 7.24 -26.01 10.23
C ALA A 854 6.94 -25.05 9.06
N HIS A 855 7.95 -24.69 8.25
CA HIS A 855 7.73 -23.91 7.02
C HIS A 855 6.86 -24.65 6.01
N PHE A 856 7.06 -25.96 5.84
CA PHE A 856 6.25 -26.78 4.94
C PHE A 856 4.78 -26.86 5.44
N ALA A 857 4.58 -27.13 6.73
CA ALA A 857 3.26 -27.15 7.35
C ALA A 857 2.55 -25.79 7.24
N MET A 858 3.28 -24.68 7.41
CA MET A 858 2.74 -23.34 7.25
C MET A 858 2.39 -23.02 5.79
N SER A 859 3.24 -23.40 4.84
CA SER A 859 2.95 -23.24 3.41
C SER A 859 1.70 -24.02 3.00
N LYS A 860 1.56 -25.26 3.50
CA LYS A 860 0.35 -26.07 3.31
C LYS A 860 -0.88 -25.41 3.95
N ALA A 861 -0.74 -24.84 5.15
CA ALA A 861 -1.83 -24.12 5.81
C ALA A 861 -2.29 -22.89 5.00
N LEU A 862 -1.36 -22.07 4.50
CA LEU A 862 -1.68 -20.88 3.69
C LEU A 862 -2.24 -21.23 2.30
N GLN A 863 -1.90 -22.40 1.76
CA GLN A 863 -2.51 -22.90 0.51
C GLN A 863 -3.98 -23.28 0.71
N GLU A 864 -4.31 -23.89 1.85
CA GLU A 864 -5.67 -24.30 2.17
C GLU A 864 -6.52 -23.12 2.66
N LEU A 865 -5.92 -22.19 3.41
CA LEU A 865 -6.57 -21.03 4.03
C LEU A 865 -5.81 -19.73 3.72
N PRO A 866 -5.88 -19.22 2.48
CA PRO A 866 -5.17 -18.02 2.07
C PRO A 866 -5.71 -16.74 2.72
N ASP A 867 -6.96 -16.77 3.20
CA ASP A 867 -7.66 -15.62 3.76
C ASP A 867 -7.48 -15.53 5.30
N SER A 868 -6.75 -16.47 5.93
CA SER A 868 -6.53 -16.48 7.39
C SER A 868 -5.55 -15.40 7.86
N GLY A 869 -6.04 -14.45 8.65
CA GLY A 869 -5.20 -13.43 9.29
C GLY A 869 -4.16 -13.98 10.28
N LEU A 870 -4.51 -15.03 11.02
CA LEU A 870 -3.67 -15.60 12.08
C LEU A 870 -2.49 -16.41 11.51
N LEU A 871 -2.74 -17.19 10.46
CA LEU A 871 -1.69 -17.95 9.78
C LEU A 871 -0.68 -17.04 9.10
N TRP A 872 -1.15 -15.97 8.44
CA TRP A 872 -0.26 -14.95 7.88
C TRP A 872 0.61 -14.29 8.95
N ALA A 873 0.02 -13.91 10.10
CA ALA A 873 0.77 -13.34 11.22
C ALA A 873 1.87 -14.30 11.71
N ARG A 874 1.58 -15.60 11.86
CA ARG A 874 2.59 -16.59 12.26
C ARG A 874 3.64 -16.83 11.19
N SER A 875 3.27 -16.82 9.91
CA SER A 875 4.20 -16.97 8.79
C SER A 875 5.25 -15.87 8.76
N ILE A 876 4.87 -14.62 9.08
CA ILE A 876 5.78 -13.48 9.15
C ILE A 876 6.90 -13.73 10.17
N PHE A 877 6.59 -14.32 11.33
CA PHE A 877 7.58 -14.59 12.37
C PHE A 877 8.40 -15.85 12.13
N LEU A 878 7.94 -16.78 11.30
CA LEU A 878 8.73 -17.94 10.88
C LEU A 878 9.83 -17.54 9.89
N GLU A 879 9.63 -16.48 9.11
CA GLU A 879 10.61 -15.97 8.15
C GLU A 879 11.78 -15.24 8.84
N GLU A 880 12.94 -15.25 8.17
CA GLU A 880 14.13 -14.51 8.62
C GLU A 880 13.86 -13.00 8.77
N PRO A 881 14.49 -12.29 9.72
CA PRO A 881 14.25 -10.86 10.01
C PRO A 881 14.24 -9.93 8.78
N ASN A 882 15.09 -10.22 7.79
CA ASN A 882 15.19 -9.43 6.56
C ASN A 882 13.96 -9.62 5.64
N ALA A 883 13.37 -10.81 5.62
CA ALA A 883 12.22 -11.17 4.81
C ALA A 883 10.87 -10.84 5.50
N GLN A 884 10.86 -10.58 6.81
CA GLN A 884 9.61 -10.27 7.54
C GLN A 884 8.88 -9.05 6.98
N LYS A 885 9.61 -8.02 6.54
CA LYS A 885 9.01 -6.80 5.95
C LYS A 885 8.31 -7.08 4.62
N THR A 886 8.93 -7.87 3.75
CA THR A 886 8.34 -8.22 2.45
C THR A 886 7.16 -9.17 2.64
N LYS A 887 7.25 -10.12 3.58
CA LYS A 887 6.16 -11.03 3.93
C LYS A 887 4.98 -10.32 4.58
N ALA A 888 5.23 -9.35 5.46
CA ALA A 888 4.18 -8.51 6.03
C ALA A 888 3.48 -7.65 4.97
N ALA A 889 4.23 -7.10 4.00
CA ALA A 889 3.65 -6.39 2.87
C ALA A 889 2.81 -7.31 1.97
N GLU A 890 3.24 -8.56 1.76
CA GLU A 890 2.45 -9.58 1.06
C GLU A 890 1.15 -9.91 1.82
N ALA A 891 1.24 -10.13 3.14
CA ALA A 891 0.11 -10.43 4.01
C ALA A 891 -0.92 -9.29 4.01
N LEU A 892 -0.47 -8.04 4.12
CA LEU A 892 -1.35 -6.86 4.06
C LEU A 892 -2.02 -6.71 2.69
N LYS A 893 -1.32 -7.02 1.58
CA LYS A 893 -1.92 -6.98 0.23
C LYS A 893 -3.04 -7.99 0.07
N ARG A 894 -2.94 -9.16 0.71
CA ARG A 894 -3.97 -10.20 0.69
C ARG A 894 -5.14 -9.84 1.59
N ASN A 895 -4.85 -9.45 2.83
CA ASN A 895 -5.83 -9.17 3.88
C ASN A 895 -5.53 -7.83 4.55
N GLN A 896 -6.05 -6.74 3.97
CA GLN A 896 -5.79 -5.38 4.45
C GLN A 896 -6.40 -5.09 5.83
N ASN A 897 -7.54 -5.72 6.14
CA ASN A 897 -8.34 -5.39 7.33
C ASN A 897 -8.17 -6.38 8.49
N SER A 898 -7.22 -7.32 8.41
CA SER A 898 -7.04 -8.31 9.48
C SER A 898 -6.28 -7.72 10.67
N PRO A 899 -6.87 -7.69 11.88
CA PRO A 899 -6.21 -7.16 13.08
C PRO A 899 -4.90 -7.89 13.40
N HIS A 900 -4.85 -9.20 13.14
CA HIS A 900 -3.67 -10.03 13.42
C HIS A 900 -2.46 -9.70 12.55
N ILE A 901 -2.67 -9.31 11.29
CA ILE A 901 -1.58 -8.95 10.37
C ILE A 901 -1.08 -7.53 10.69
N VAL A 902 -2.00 -6.61 10.97
CA VAL A 902 -1.68 -5.24 11.43
C VAL A 902 -0.87 -5.30 12.73
N LEU A 903 -1.24 -6.19 13.66
CA LEU A 903 -0.48 -6.44 14.89
C LEU A 903 0.93 -7.00 14.60
N ALA A 904 1.06 -7.95 13.67
CA ALA A 904 2.36 -8.48 13.27
C ALA A 904 3.26 -7.40 12.63
N ALA A 905 2.69 -6.52 11.80
CA ALA A 905 3.40 -5.38 11.22
C ALA A 905 3.83 -4.36 12.30
N ALA A 906 2.94 -4.05 13.26
CA ALA A 906 3.26 -3.19 14.41
C ALA A 906 4.47 -3.74 15.20
N LYS A 907 4.52 -5.05 15.42
CA LYS A 907 5.65 -5.74 16.06
C LYS A 907 6.95 -5.64 15.27
N ILE A 908 6.92 -5.77 13.94
CA ILE A 908 8.12 -5.55 13.11
C ILE A 908 8.65 -4.13 13.30
N PHE A 909 7.76 -3.13 13.33
CA PHE A 909 8.16 -1.74 13.57
C PHE A 909 8.76 -1.53 14.96
N TRP A 910 8.22 -2.21 15.98
CA TRP A 910 8.76 -2.18 17.33
C TRP A 910 10.14 -2.83 17.43
N ASN A 911 10.34 -4.01 16.82
CA ASN A 911 11.65 -4.66 16.71
C ASN A 911 12.66 -3.79 15.97
N CYS A 912 12.21 -2.99 14.98
CA CYS A 912 13.03 -2.01 14.27
C CYS A 912 13.23 -0.69 15.05
N LYS A 913 12.73 -0.57 16.29
CA LYS A 913 12.75 0.64 17.14
C LYS A 913 12.10 1.88 16.53
N MET A 914 11.14 1.71 15.62
CA MET A 914 10.37 2.81 15.02
C MET A 914 9.11 3.09 15.85
N ILE A 915 9.28 3.79 16.98
CA ILE A 915 8.25 3.97 18.02
C ILE A 915 6.98 4.65 17.47
N ASP A 916 7.09 5.78 16.77
CA ASP A 916 5.91 6.52 16.27
C ASP A 916 5.10 5.73 15.24
N LYS A 917 5.79 4.97 14.38
CA LYS A 917 5.13 4.09 13.41
C LYS A 917 4.45 2.94 14.15
N ALA A 918 5.15 2.28 15.07
CA ALA A 918 4.58 1.19 15.86
C ALA A 918 3.30 1.64 16.59
N ARG A 919 3.31 2.82 17.25
CA ARG A 919 2.13 3.37 17.95
C ARG A 919 0.92 3.55 17.03
N ARG A 920 1.11 4.16 15.85
CA ARG A 920 0.03 4.32 14.86
C ARG A 920 -0.54 2.98 14.42
N TRP A 921 0.33 2.00 14.16
CA TRP A 921 -0.10 0.65 13.75
C TRP A 921 -0.83 -0.11 14.87
N PHE A 922 -0.45 0.08 16.14
CA PHE A 922 -1.21 -0.45 17.28
C PHE A 922 -2.57 0.22 17.45
N GLN A 923 -2.65 1.54 17.32
CA GLN A 923 -3.93 2.26 17.36
C GLN A 923 -4.87 1.80 16.24
N THR A 924 -4.35 1.62 15.02
CA THR A 924 -5.13 1.05 13.92
C THR A 924 -5.58 -0.38 14.19
N CYS A 925 -4.78 -1.18 14.90
CA CYS A 925 -5.17 -2.55 15.29
C CYS A 925 -6.35 -2.53 16.27
N ILE A 926 -6.30 -1.63 17.27
CA ILE A 926 -7.35 -1.46 18.26
C ILE A 926 -8.66 -1.03 17.60
N THR A 927 -8.62 -0.03 16.70
CA THR A 927 -9.82 0.44 15.99
C THR A 927 -10.44 -0.61 15.08
N LEU A 928 -9.66 -1.61 14.63
CA LEU A 928 -10.16 -2.69 13.76
C LEU A 928 -10.87 -3.79 14.57
N ASP A 929 -10.41 -4.09 15.80
CA ASP A 929 -11.02 -5.11 16.65
C ASP A 929 -10.80 -4.80 18.13
N GLU A 930 -11.76 -4.09 18.72
CA GLU A 930 -11.78 -3.75 20.14
C GLU A 930 -12.12 -4.97 21.01
N SER A 931 -12.81 -5.97 20.46
CA SER A 931 -13.33 -7.13 21.21
C SER A 931 -12.31 -8.23 21.48
N ASN A 932 -11.17 -8.17 20.79
CA ASN A 932 -10.17 -9.23 20.77
C ASN A 932 -9.08 -8.96 21.80
N GLY A 933 -8.99 -9.84 22.78
CA GLY A 933 -7.93 -9.80 23.78
C GLY A 933 -6.54 -9.89 23.17
N ILE A 934 -6.37 -10.37 21.92
CA ILE A 934 -5.08 -10.42 21.22
C ILE A 934 -4.62 -9.02 20.73
N SER A 935 -5.54 -8.15 20.30
CA SER A 935 -5.19 -6.77 19.88
C SER A 935 -4.77 -5.94 21.09
N TRP A 936 -5.42 -6.19 22.24
CA TRP A 936 -5.06 -5.62 23.54
C TRP A 936 -3.93 -6.35 24.26
N GLY A 937 -3.67 -7.63 23.93
CA GLY A 937 -2.81 -8.51 24.70
C GLY A 937 -2.39 -9.84 24.03
N ILE A 938 -1.07 -9.93 23.76
CA ILE A 938 -0.15 -11.10 23.86
C ILE A 938 -0.53 -12.38 23.07
N PHE A 939 0.33 -12.75 22.10
CA PHE A 939 0.42 -14.11 21.50
C PHE A 939 1.82 -14.76 21.76
N VAL A 940 1.94 -16.08 22.04
CA VAL A 940 2.85 -16.73 23.05
C VAL A 940 4.02 -17.64 22.61
N LYS A 941 4.87 -17.85 23.64
CA LYS A 941 5.71 -18.98 24.11
C LYS A 941 7.14 -19.23 23.67
N PHE A 942 7.50 -19.19 22.39
CA PHE A 942 8.68 -20.00 22.01
C PHE A 942 9.92 -19.26 21.48
N MET A 943 10.00 -17.93 21.59
CA MET A 943 11.20 -17.19 21.14
C MET A 943 11.76 -16.11 22.09
N ASN A 944 11.40 -16.08 23.39
CA ASN A 944 12.04 -15.21 24.39
C ASN A 944 12.14 -13.71 24.03
N VAL A 945 11.26 -13.21 23.17
CA VAL A 945 11.11 -11.80 22.83
C VAL A 945 9.65 -11.63 22.39
N LEU A 946 8.93 -10.59 22.85
CA LEU A 946 7.81 -9.89 22.14
C LEU A 946 6.56 -9.55 23.00
N GLY A 947 6.54 -8.51 23.84
CA GLY A 947 5.29 -7.94 24.42
C GLY A 947 4.36 -7.21 23.42
N THR A 948 3.35 -6.43 23.89
CA THR A 948 2.71 -5.17 23.34
C THR A 948 1.19 -5.24 23.02
N PHE A 949 0.35 -4.19 23.07
CA PHE A 949 0.42 -2.71 23.13
C PHE A 949 0.71 -2.09 24.50
N ILE A 950 0.24 -2.70 25.59
CA ILE A 950 0.45 -2.17 26.94
C ILE A 950 1.92 -2.34 27.35
N ALA A 951 2.60 -3.42 26.95
CA ALA A 951 4.05 -3.53 27.09
C ALA A 951 4.84 -2.49 26.26
N PHE A 952 4.27 -1.98 25.14
CA PHE A 952 4.94 -0.98 24.30
C PHE A 952 4.88 0.38 24.98
N GLU A 953 3.71 0.73 25.53
CA GLU A 953 3.56 1.94 26.32
C GLU A 953 4.26 1.83 27.69
N LEU A 954 4.38 0.63 28.28
CA LEU A 954 5.18 0.41 29.50
C LEU A 954 6.70 0.54 29.24
N ASP A 955 7.19 0.11 28.07
CA ASP A 955 8.61 0.18 27.71
C ASP A 955 9.02 1.54 27.12
N CYS A 956 8.13 2.21 26.37
CA CYS A 956 8.44 3.40 25.55
C CYS A 956 7.47 4.58 25.74
N GLY A 957 6.40 4.43 26.53
CA GLY A 957 5.30 5.40 26.65
C GLY A 957 5.44 6.40 27.80
N THR A 958 4.69 7.49 27.69
CA THR A 958 4.48 8.47 28.77
C THR A 958 3.35 8.00 29.70
N GLU A 959 3.32 8.50 30.93
CA GLU A 959 2.33 8.12 31.95
C GLU A 959 0.87 8.31 31.49
N GLU A 960 0.60 9.41 30.77
CA GLU A 960 -0.73 9.70 30.22
C GLU A 960 -1.16 8.71 29.13
N SER A 961 -0.22 8.28 28.28
CA SER A 961 -0.47 7.31 27.22
C SER A 961 -0.79 5.92 27.79
N MET A 962 -0.11 5.53 28.89
CA MET A 962 -0.39 4.29 29.62
C MET A 962 -1.79 4.31 30.26
N LYS A 963 -2.16 5.43 30.92
CA LYS A 963 -3.48 5.60 31.53
C LYS A 963 -4.61 5.54 30.48
N GLN A 964 -4.41 6.20 29.33
CA GLN A 964 -5.37 6.15 28.22
C GLN A 964 -5.50 4.73 27.63
N ALA A 965 -4.39 3.99 27.50
CA ALA A 965 -4.43 2.62 27.02
C ALA A 965 -5.21 1.69 27.97
N ILE A 966 -5.00 1.83 29.29
CA ILE A 966 -5.71 1.05 30.31
C ILE A 966 -7.20 1.41 30.33
N ASN A 967 -7.56 2.69 30.25
CA ASN A 967 -8.96 3.12 30.23
C ASN A 967 -9.70 2.56 29.00
N LYS A 968 -9.08 2.66 27.81
CA LYS A 968 -9.67 2.05 26.61
C LYS A 968 -9.76 0.53 26.69
N PHE A 969 -8.82 -0.12 27.37
CA PHE A 969 -8.88 -1.56 27.62
C PHE A 969 -10.05 -1.94 28.56
N ILE A 970 -10.30 -1.13 29.58
CA ILE A 970 -11.44 -1.31 30.50
C ILE A 970 -12.76 -1.10 29.75
N GLU A 971 -12.85 -0.06 28.90
CA GLU A 971 -14.01 0.22 28.06
C GLU A 971 -14.31 -0.92 27.08
N ALA A 972 -13.27 -1.54 26.50
CA ALA A 972 -13.41 -2.54 25.44
C ALA A 972 -13.82 -3.94 25.93
N GLU A 973 -13.70 -4.26 27.23
CA GLU A 973 -13.97 -5.58 27.84
C GLU A 973 -13.61 -6.79 26.91
N PRO A 974 -12.32 -7.05 26.61
CA PRO A 974 -11.97 -8.04 25.59
C PRO A 974 -12.28 -9.48 26.02
N ASN A 975 -12.96 -10.19 25.13
CA ASN A 975 -13.54 -11.52 25.37
C ASN A 975 -12.97 -12.61 24.46
N ARG A 976 -12.38 -12.20 23.33
CA ARG A 976 -11.90 -13.09 22.27
C ARG A 976 -10.37 -13.24 22.33
N GLY A 977 -9.86 -14.26 21.66
CA GLY A 977 -8.41 -14.54 21.62
C GLY A 977 -8.02 -15.78 22.42
N TYR A 978 -7.32 -16.71 21.77
CA TYR A 978 -7.00 -18.03 22.34
C TYR A 978 -6.18 -17.94 23.63
N GLU A 979 -5.19 -17.05 23.67
CA GLU A 979 -4.25 -16.98 24.80
C GLU A 979 -4.72 -16.10 25.93
N TRP A 980 -5.36 -14.99 25.59
CA TRP A 980 -6.14 -14.23 26.55
C TRP A 980 -7.15 -15.14 27.25
N CYS A 981 -7.87 -15.96 26.48
CA CYS A 981 -8.75 -16.99 27.03
C CYS A 981 -8.01 -18.02 27.89
N ARG A 982 -6.78 -18.43 27.54
CA ARG A 982 -6.01 -19.42 28.32
C ARG A 982 -5.73 -18.93 29.74
N VAL A 983 -5.34 -17.68 29.90
CA VAL A 983 -5.00 -17.11 31.22
C VAL A 983 -6.24 -16.68 31.99
N THR A 984 -7.21 -16.06 31.32
CA THR A 984 -8.47 -15.68 31.96
C THR A 984 -9.31 -16.89 32.37
N LYS A 985 -9.19 -18.02 31.67
CA LYS A 985 -9.92 -19.26 32.02
C LYS A 985 -9.21 -20.13 33.06
N LYS A 986 -8.04 -19.75 33.60
CA LYS A 986 -7.51 -20.40 34.81
C LYS A 986 -8.43 -20.13 36.00
N VAL A 987 -8.73 -21.16 36.80
CA VAL A 987 -9.70 -21.09 37.91
C VAL A 987 -9.35 -19.98 38.92
N GLU A 988 -8.06 -19.81 39.18
CA GLU A 988 -7.51 -18.79 40.09
C GLU A 988 -7.76 -17.34 39.62
N ASN A 989 -8.04 -17.15 38.34
CA ASN A 989 -8.16 -15.84 37.71
C ASN A 989 -9.61 -15.44 37.40
N TRP A 990 -10.60 -16.28 37.69
CA TRP A 990 -11.99 -16.03 37.27
C TRP A 990 -12.62 -14.82 37.97
N ASN A 991 -12.44 -14.72 39.29
CA ASN A 991 -13.09 -13.71 40.13
C ASN A 991 -12.29 -12.40 40.24
N ILE A 992 -11.23 -12.27 39.46
CA ILE A 992 -10.32 -11.13 39.48
C ILE A 992 -10.82 -10.04 38.51
N PRO A 993 -10.75 -8.74 38.88
CA PRO A 993 -11.12 -7.63 38.00
C PRO A 993 -10.24 -7.58 36.74
N LEU A 994 -10.77 -6.99 35.67
CA LEU A 994 -10.15 -6.99 34.33
C LEU A 994 -8.71 -6.42 34.31
N PRO A 995 -8.36 -5.34 35.03
CA PRO A 995 -6.97 -4.84 35.11
C PRO A 995 -6.00 -5.83 35.76
N GLN A 996 -6.44 -6.57 36.77
CA GLN A 996 -5.61 -7.57 37.45
C GLN A 996 -5.46 -8.86 36.60
N LYS A 997 -6.47 -9.21 35.79
CA LYS A 997 -6.34 -10.28 34.78
C LYS A 997 -5.27 -9.94 33.76
N LEU A 998 -5.23 -8.67 33.32
CA LEU A 998 -4.19 -8.16 32.44
C LEU A 998 -2.80 -8.21 33.10
N TYR A 999 -2.69 -7.80 34.37
CA TYR A 999 -1.43 -7.89 35.11
C TYR A 999 -0.89 -9.34 35.18
N LYS A 1000 -1.74 -10.30 35.57
CA LYS A 1000 -1.33 -11.72 35.61
C LYS A 1000 -0.95 -12.28 34.24
N PHE A 1001 -1.59 -11.80 33.19
CA PHE A 1001 -1.26 -12.16 31.83
C PHE A 1001 0.10 -11.63 31.38
N ILE A 1002 0.43 -10.39 31.75
CA ILE A 1002 1.78 -9.82 31.56
C ILE A 1002 2.81 -10.60 32.37
N GLN A 1003 2.50 -10.94 33.62
CA GLN A 1003 3.39 -11.70 34.50
C GLN A 1003 3.73 -13.10 33.95
N GLU A 1004 2.75 -13.81 33.37
CA GLU A 1004 2.96 -15.17 32.86
C GLU A 1004 3.79 -15.20 31.57
N TYR A 1005 3.70 -14.16 30.73
CA TYR A 1005 4.27 -14.17 29.39
C TYR A 1005 5.42 -13.18 29.16
N TYR A 1006 5.51 -12.09 29.92
CA TYR A 1006 6.60 -11.11 29.86
C TYR A 1006 7.06 -10.68 31.26
N PRO A 1007 7.73 -11.57 32.00
CA PRO A 1007 8.31 -11.20 33.29
C PRO A 1007 9.39 -10.11 33.14
N GLU A 1008 10.02 -9.97 31.96
CA GLU A 1008 11.08 -9.00 31.67
C GLU A 1008 10.59 -7.55 31.53
N VAL A 1009 9.31 -7.33 31.21
CA VAL A 1009 8.71 -5.99 31.04
C VAL A 1009 8.36 -5.36 32.40
N LEU A 1010 8.24 -6.17 33.45
CA LEU A 1010 7.89 -5.74 34.82
C LEU A 1010 9.09 -5.21 35.63
N THR A 1011 10.04 -4.51 34.98
CA THR A 1011 11.22 -3.92 35.66
C THR A 1011 10.96 -2.50 36.20
N ASP A 1012 11.88 -1.97 37.02
CA ASP A 1012 11.85 -0.70 37.81
C ASP A 1012 11.42 0.60 37.08
N LYS A 1013 11.05 0.54 35.80
CA LYS A 1013 10.59 1.68 34.98
C LYS A 1013 9.08 1.90 35.00
N VAL A 1014 8.28 0.99 35.57
CA VAL A 1014 6.82 1.18 35.67
C VAL A 1014 6.49 2.15 36.84
N PRO A 1015 5.77 3.26 36.61
CA PRO A 1015 5.36 4.17 37.67
C PRO A 1015 4.53 3.47 38.76
N LYS A 1016 4.74 3.85 40.02
CA LYS A 1016 4.05 3.27 41.18
C LYS A 1016 2.52 3.38 41.07
N ASP A 1017 2.02 4.50 40.55
CA ASP A 1017 0.59 4.76 40.33
C ASP A 1017 -0.04 3.79 39.32
N VAL A 1018 0.71 3.37 38.29
CA VAL A 1018 0.25 2.39 37.30
C VAL A 1018 0.28 0.98 37.90
N MET A 1019 1.27 0.69 38.74
CA MET A 1019 1.32 -0.56 39.52
C MET A 1019 0.21 -0.65 40.58
N GLU A 1020 -0.18 0.46 41.21
CA GLU A 1020 -1.33 0.51 42.15
C GLU A 1020 -2.67 0.31 41.44
N VAL A 1021 -2.82 0.79 40.19
CA VAL A 1021 -4.02 0.52 39.38
C VAL A 1021 -4.04 -0.94 38.86
N LEU A 1022 -2.87 -1.49 38.50
CA LEU A 1022 -2.74 -2.88 38.03
C LEU A 1022 -2.82 -3.91 39.17
N ASN A 1023 -2.41 -3.52 40.36
CA ASN A 1023 -2.45 -4.32 41.58
C ASN A 1023 -2.66 -3.38 42.79
N PRO A 1024 -3.91 -3.02 43.12
CA PRO A 1024 -4.17 -2.34 44.39
C PRO A 1024 -3.67 -3.28 45.49
N THR A 1025 -2.61 -2.85 46.17
CA THR A 1025 -2.05 -3.57 47.31
C THR A 1025 -3.16 -3.89 48.29
N GLU A 1026 -3.28 -5.18 48.61
CA GLU A 1026 -3.96 -5.73 49.78
C GLU A 1026 -5.26 -4.99 50.16
N VAL A 1027 -6.41 -5.57 49.76
CA VAL A 1027 -7.55 -5.57 50.68
C VAL A 1027 -6.96 -6.00 52.02
N LYS A 1028 -6.96 -5.06 52.98
CA LYS A 1028 -6.58 -5.29 54.36
C LYS A 1028 -7.08 -6.68 54.74
N LYS A 1029 -6.15 -7.61 54.97
CA LYS A 1029 -6.39 -8.61 56.00
C LYS A 1029 -6.53 -7.78 57.27
N GLU A 1030 -7.75 -7.38 57.58
CA GLU A 1030 -8.11 -7.08 58.95
C GLU A 1030 -7.85 -8.36 59.72
N SER A 1031 -6.71 -8.39 60.40
CA SER A 1031 -6.56 -9.10 61.65
C SER A 1031 -7.57 -8.48 62.63
N ASP A 1032 -8.76 -9.07 62.71
CA ASP A 1032 -9.29 -9.72 63.92
C ASP A 1032 -10.71 -10.25 63.68
#